data_AF-A0A252F0E3-F1
#
_entry.id   AF-A0A252F0E3-F1
#
_cell.length_a   1.000
_cell.length_b   1.000
_cell.length_c   1.000
_cell.angle_alpha   90.00
_cell.angle_beta   90.00
_cell.angle_gamma   90.00
#
_symmetry.space_group_name_H-M   'P 1'
#
loop_
_entity.id
_entity.type
_entity.pdbx_description
1 polymer ?
#
loop_
_entity_poly.entity_id
_entity_poly.type
_entity_poly.pdbx_seq_one_letter_code
_entity_poly.pdbx_strand_id
1 'polypeptide(L)'
;ANARASGAKYVALDIGPIGELLAPTGTLNFDDAYAIFARQVRCGAACGVDAIYIETMTDLLETKAAVLAAREICDLPVFTTMTFEASGRTFLGVPPEAAALTLQGLGVSAIGINCSLGPKEILPIAERLAAVASVPLIIKPNAGLPDAASGTLSYDITPEQFAQYVPKYLALGFTIFGGCCGTTPDYIRRIRAVLNEAAFHAPEAKHLSALCSGTRYVPVDGVCVIGERINPTGKKRFKQALQEHDIDYIVEQGIEQADAGAHVLDVNVGLPGIDEREMMLEVIEELQSCIDLPLQLDSNNPEVLEPALRRYNGTPMINSVNGEDASLNAILPLVAKYGTMVVGLTLDENGIPPTAEGRVAIARKIVARAAEYGIGPERIAIDCLTLTVSAEPAGAMNTLSALRTVKQELGVKTCLGVSNISFGLPQRVKVNSHFLAIALENGLDFPIINPNIPEMMEAVDVHNLLHQRDPGSVHYIETYSAPAEVPAAPKAAASNAPDVQTAILKGLGDDCAAATRTLLETNDPLDVVAKYLIPALDTVGDLFEQNKLFLPQLIRSAECAKAGFEVVRQHMAQQGGETPKADKVILATVKGDIHDIGKNIVKVVMENYGYQILDLGRDVPPETVVDCALEQDVRLVGLSALMTTTLGAMSDTISLLRDRGYTGKIMVGGAVLTPDYAASIGADFYCRDAKASVDAARTVFG
;
A
#
# COMPACT_ATOMS: atom_id res chain seq x y z
N ALA A 1 -26.14 -12.81 -25.98
CA ALA A 1 -27.51 -12.25 -25.95
C ALA A 1 -27.45 -10.95 -25.16
N ASN A 2 -27.69 -9.80 -25.78
CA ASN A 2 -27.41 -8.48 -25.18
C ASN A 2 -28.29 -8.24 -23.94
N ALA A 3 -27.69 -7.81 -22.83
CA ALA A 3 -28.41 -7.45 -21.60
C ALA A 3 -29.53 -6.43 -21.85
N ARG A 4 -29.41 -5.56 -22.86
CA ARG A 4 -30.50 -4.66 -23.28
C ARG A 4 -31.77 -5.39 -23.76
N ALA A 5 -31.62 -6.56 -24.38
CA ALA A 5 -32.75 -7.36 -24.87
C ALA A 5 -33.59 -7.97 -23.73
N SER A 6 -33.08 -8.01 -22.49
CA SER A 6 -33.88 -8.43 -21.32
C SER A 6 -34.80 -7.32 -20.79
N GLY A 7 -34.74 -6.11 -21.37
CA GLY A 7 -35.45 -4.93 -20.87
C GLY A 7 -34.74 -4.21 -19.73
N ALA A 8 -33.44 -4.48 -19.51
CA ALA A 8 -32.63 -3.77 -18.53
C ALA A 8 -32.59 -2.25 -18.81
N LYS A 9 -32.88 -1.43 -17.78
CA LYS A 9 -32.87 0.03 -17.89
C LYS A 9 -31.46 0.59 -18.10
N TYR A 10 -30.48 0.00 -17.40
CA TYR A 10 -29.06 0.34 -17.51
C TYR A 10 -28.26 -0.97 -17.65
N VAL A 11 -27.17 -0.91 -18.41
CA VAL A 11 -26.23 -2.00 -18.64
C VAL A 11 -24.83 -1.51 -18.35
N ALA A 12 -24.13 -2.12 -17.40
CA ALA A 12 -22.72 -1.84 -17.14
C ALA A 12 -21.82 -2.90 -17.80
N LEU A 13 -20.65 -2.47 -18.27
CA LEU A 13 -19.55 -3.39 -18.54
C LEU A 13 -18.91 -3.77 -17.20
N ASP A 14 -19.01 -5.04 -16.84
CA ASP A 14 -18.40 -5.58 -15.63
C ASP A 14 -16.97 -6.06 -15.92
N ILE A 15 -16.01 -5.60 -15.12
CA ILE A 15 -14.57 -5.87 -15.23
C ILE A 15 -14.07 -6.32 -13.86
N GLY A 16 -13.57 -7.55 -13.76
CA GLY A 16 -12.88 -8.05 -12.58
C GLY A 16 -11.36 -7.80 -12.60
N PRO A 17 -10.64 -8.22 -11.54
CA PRO A 17 -9.18 -8.18 -11.53
C PRO A 17 -8.59 -9.11 -12.59
N ILE A 18 -7.36 -8.81 -13.03
CA ILE A 18 -6.58 -9.62 -13.97
C ILE A 18 -6.21 -10.97 -13.35
N GLY A 19 -6.02 -10.99 -12.03
CA GLY A 19 -5.63 -12.18 -11.27
C GLY A 19 -4.11 -12.39 -11.20
N GLU A 20 -3.32 -11.38 -11.56
CA GLU A 20 -1.86 -11.37 -11.44
C GLU A 20 -1.42 -10.18 -10.57
N LEU A 21 -0.39 -10.36 -9.75
CA LEU A 21 0.14 -9.30 -8.90
C LEU A 21 0.99 -8.32 -9.72
N LEU A 22 0.81 -7.02 -9.47
CA LEU A 22 1.61 -5.98 -10.11
C LEU A 22 3.02 -5.91 -9.50
N ALA A 23 3.99 -5.53 -10.33
CA ALA A 23 5.34 -5.19 -9.87
C ALA A 23 5.29 -4.04 -8.83
N PRO A 24 6.18 -4.05 -7.80
CA PRO A 24 7.26 -5.01 -7.59
C PRO A 24 6.82 -6.31 -6.88
N THR A 25 5.57 -6.42 -6.42
CA THR A 25 5.08 -7.60 -5.67
C THR A 25 4.89 -8.82 -6.57
N GLY A 26 4.61 -8.61 -7.86
CA GLY A 26 4.53 -9.63 -8.89
C GLY A 26 5.27 -9.25 -10.17
N THR A 27 4.87 -9.85 -11.29
CA THR A 27 5.60 -9.72 -12.57
C THR A 27 4.89 -8.84 -13.60
N LEU A 28 3.62 -8.50 -13.37
CA LEU A 28 2.85 -7.68 -14.29
C LEU A 28 3.19 -6.19 -14.07
N ASN A 29 3.76 -5.52 -15.06
CA ASN A 29 3.99 -4.08 -14.94
C ASN A 29 2.68 -3.29 -15.10
N PHE A 30 2.69 -2.06 -14.58
CA PHE A 30 1.52 -1.18 -14.58
C PHE A 30 0.95 -0.90 -15.98
N ASP A 31 1.82 -0.67 -16.96
CA ASP A 31 1.41 -0.28 -18.30
C ASP A 31 0.76 -1.44 -19.07
N ASP A 32 1.21 -2.66 -18.84
CA ASP A 32 0.59 -3.88 -19.36
C ASP A 32 -0.78 -4.13 -18.73
N ALA A 33 -0.90 -3.95 -17.41
CA ALA A 33 -2.20 -4.00 -16.72
C ALA A 33 -3.18 -2.96 -17.30
N TYR A 34 -2.72 -1.71 -17.45
CA TYR A 34 -3.49 -0.66 -18.11
C TYR A 34 -3.90 -1.06 -19.54
N ALA A 35 -2.99 -1.61 -20.34
CA ALA A 35 -3.29 -2.02 -21.71
C ALA A 35 -4.34 -3.14 -21.77
N ILE A 36 -4.34 -4.06 -20.81
CA ILE A 36 -5.36 -5.11 -20.65
C ILE A 36 -6.74 -4.48 -20.40
N PHE A 37 -6.87 -3.60 -19.39
CA PHE A 37 -8.12 -2.93 -19.07
C PHE A 37 -8.60 -2.03 -20.22
N ALA A 38 -7.68 -1.29 -20.85
CA ALA A 38 -7.98 -0.41 -21.96
C ALA A 38 -8.63 -1.15 -23.14
N ARG A 39 -8.22 -2.39 -23.43
CA ARG A 39 -8.88 -3.22 -24.45
C ARG A 39 -10.32 -3.55 -24.07
N GLN A 40 -10.56 -3.95 -22.83
CA GLN A 40 -11.90 -4.29 -22.34
C GLN A 40 -12.83 -3.08 -22.39
N VAL A 41 -12.37 -1.92 -21.90
CA VAL A 41 -13.11 -0.65 -21.91
C VAL A 41 -13.47 -0.23 -23.33
N ARG A 42 -12.52 -0.25 -24.29
CA ARG A 42 -12.81 0.09 -25.70
C ARG A 42 -13.92 -0.79 -26.28
N CYS A 43 -13.87 -2.10 -26.02
CA CYS A 43 -14.88 -3.04 -26.49
C CYS A 43 -16.26 -2.78 -25.87
N GLY A 44 -16.35 -2.57 -24.56
CA GLY A 44 -17.63 -2.29 -23.90
C GLY A 44 -18.22 -0.94 -24.30
N ALA A 45 -17.39 0.11 -24.38
CA ALA A 45 -17.82 1.42 -24.84
C ALA A 45 -18.36 1.36 -26.27
N ALA A 46 -17.70 0.63 -27.19
CA ALA A 46 -18.18 0.42 -28.56
C ALA A 46 -19.50 -0.37 -28.62
N CYS A 47 -19.78 -1.23 -27.63
CA CYS A 47 -21.05 -1.93 -27.49
C CYS A 47 -22.19 -1.05 -26.92
N GLY A 48 -21.91 0.20 -26.53
CA GLY A 48 -22.90 1.14 -26.02
C GLY A 48 -23.43 0.77 -24.63
N VAL A 49 -22.55 0.36 -23.71
CA VAL A 49 -22.89 0.23 -22.28
C VAL A 49 -23.13 1.61 -21.65
N ASP A 50 -23.87 1.65 -20.55
CA ASP A 50 -24.25 2.88 -19.83
C ASP A 50 -23.25 3.26 -18.72
N ALA A 51 -22.42 2.31 -18.26
CA ALA A 51 -21.39 2.51 -17.24
C ALA A 51 -20.27 1.47 -17.35
N ILE A 52 -19.13 1.77 -16.74
CA ILE A 52 -18.04 0.81 -16.48
C ILE A 52 -18.11 0.43 -15.00
N TYR A 53 -18.10 -0.86 -14.70
CA TYR A 53 -18.14 -1.39 -13.34
C TYR A 53 -16.88 -2.24 -13.11
N ILE A 54 -15.95 -1.72 -12.31
CA ILE A 54 -14.70 -2.40 -11.95
C ILE A 54 -14.93 -3.03 -10.58
N GLU A 55 -14.96 -4.36 -10.47
CA GLU A 55 -15.37 -5.04 -9.23
C GLU A 55 -14.39 -6.08 -8.71
N THR A 56 -14.53 -6.37 -7.41
CA THR A 56 -13.76 -7.44 -6.72
C THR A 56 -12.25 -7.19 -6.78
N MET A 57 -11.82 -5.93 -6.84
CA MET A 57 -10.39 -5.62 -6.86
C MET A 57 -9.77 -5.82 -5.48
N THR A 58 -8.59 -6.42 -5.44
CA THR A 58 -7.81 -6.67 -4.22
C THR A 58 -6.57 -5.77 -4.11
N ASP A 59 -6.09 -5.26 -5.25
CA ASP A 59 -4.94 -4.38 -5.38
C ASP A 59 -5.37 -2.97 -5.80
N LEU A 60 -4.96 -1.97 -5.02
CA LEU A 60 -5.27 -0.57 -5.30
C LEU A 60 -4.54 -0.05 -6.54
N LEU A 61 -3.32 -0.50 -6.80
CA LEU A 61 -2.56 -0.06 -7.97
C LEU A 61 -3.14 -0.64 -9.28
N GLU A 62 -3.55 -1.91 -9.24
CA GLU A 62 -4.31 -2.54 -10.33
C GLU A 62 -5.64 -1.82 -10.58
N THR A 63 -6.37 -1.50 -9.50
CA THR A 63 -7.63 -0.74 -9.57
C THR A 63 -7.40 0.62 -10.22
N LYS A 64 -6.32 1.30 -9.85
CA LYS A 64 -5.92 2.57 -10.44
C LYS A 64 -5.64 2.44 -11.94
N ALA A 65 -4.94 1.39 -12.38
CA ALA A 65 -4.74 1.12 -13.80
C ALA A 65 -6.07 0.94 -14.55
N ALA A 66 -7.03 0.19 -13.98
CA ALA A 66 -8.36 -0.01 -14.55
C ALA A 66 -9.18 1.30 -14.63
N VAL A 67 -9.16 2.10 -13.56
CA VAL A 67 -9.86 3.39 -13.50
C VAL A 67 -9.27 4.37 -14.51
N LEU A 68 -7.95 4.48 -14.59
CA LEU A 68 -7.29 5.33 -15.58
C LEU A 68 -7.63 4.89 -17.00
N ALA A 69 -7.62 3.57 -17.27
CA ALA A 69 -8.03 3.04 -18.57
C ALA A 69 -9.49 3.43 -18.90
N ALA A 70 -10.41 3.35 -17.93
CA ALA A 70 -11.80 3.75 -18.12
C ALA A 70 -11.94 5.24 -18.42
N ARG A 71 -11.33 6.10 -17.59
CA ARG A 71 -11.42 7.57 -17.65
C ARG A 71 -10.71 8.18 -18.85
N GLU A 72 -9.61 7.60 -19.32
CA GLU A 72 -8.85 8.11 -20.46
C GLU A 72 -9.45 7.69 -21.82
N ILE A 73 -10.34 6.69 -21.85
CA ILE A 73 -10.90 6.12 -23.08
C ILE A 73 -12.34 6.60 -23.33
N CYS A 74 -13.14 6.83 -22.28
CA CYS A 74 -14.53 7.25 -22.43
C CYS A 74 -15.02 8.10 -21.25
N ASP A 75 -16.10 8.86 -21.48
CA ASP A 75 -16.74 9.72 -20.48
C ASP A 75 -17.84 9.03 -19.68
N LEU A 76 -17.95 7.69 -19.78
CA LEU A 76 -18.97 6.92 -19.06
C LEU A 76 -18.74 7.00 -17.54
N PRO A 77 -19.81 6.91 -16.72
CA PRO A 77 -19.68 6.74 -15.28
C PRO A 77 -18.85 5.49 -14.96
N VAL A 78 -17.89 5.64 -14.05
CA VAL A 78 -17.05 4.54 -13.57
C VAL A 78 -17.44 4.22 -12.13
N PHE A 79 -17.89 2.99 -11.90
CA PHE A 79 -18.18 2.46 -10.57
C PHE A 79 -17.07 1.50 -10.20
N THR A 80 -16.60 1.56 -8.95
CA THR A 80 -15.49 0.74 -8.52
C THR A 80 -15.78 0.12 -7.16
N THR A 81 -15.61 -1.20 -7.03
CA THR A 81 -15.70 -1.87 -5.74
C THR A 81 -14.44 -2.69 -5.49
N MET A 82 -13.95 -2.59 -4.25
CA MET A 82 -12.87 -3.43 -3.75
C MET A 82 -13.44 -4.49 -2.81
N THR A 83 -12.73 -5.60 -2.68
CA THR A 83 -13.09 -6.68 -1.76
C THR A 83 -12.14 -6.70 -0.56
N PHE A 84 -12.71 -6.85 0.64
CA PHE A 84 -12.00 -6.79 1.91
C PHE A 84 -12.18 -8.07 2.70
N GLU A 85 -11.17 -8.42 3.50
CA GLU A 85 -11.19 -9.56 4.41
C GLU A 85 -11.74 -9.16 5.78
N ALA A 86 -11.96 -10.15 6.65
CA ALA A 86 -12.44 -9.94 8.01
C ALA A 86 -11.51 -9.06 8.86
N SER A 87 -10.24 -8.92 8.47
CA SER A 87 -9.26 -7.98 9.04
C SER A 87 -9.64 -6.51 8.82
N GLY A 88 -10.59 -6.23 7.92
CA GLY A 88 -10.97 -4.88 7.53
C GLY A 88 -10.00 -4.23 6.56
N ARG A 89 -9.18 -5.02 5.85
CA ARG A 89 -8.25 -4.61 4.78
C ARG A 89 -8.40 -5.54 3.58
N THR A 90 -7.94 -5.12 2.42
CA THR A 90 -7.82 -6.03 1.27
C THR A 90 -6.67 -7.00 1.51
N PHE A 91 -6.58 -8.00 0.64
CA PHE A 91 -5.48 -8.96 0.63
C PHE A 91 -4.07 -8.33 0.64
N LEU A 92 -3.87 -7.24 -0.10
CA LEU A 92 -2.59 -6.50 -0.12
C LEU A 92 -2.47 -5.46 1.00
N GLY A 93 -3.35 -5.52 1.99
CA GLY A 93 -3.31 -4.63 3.15
C GLY A 93 -3.99 -3.28 2.93
N VAL A 94 -4.73 -3.07 1.83
CA VAL A 94 -5.33 -1.76 1.54
C VAL A 94 -6.47 -1.46 2.52
N PRO A 95 -6.42 -0.35 3.28
CA PRO A 95 -7.53 0.05 4.13
C PRO A 95 -8.65 0.73 3.32
N PRO A 96 -9.93 0.62 3.72
CA PRO A 96 -11.06 1.27 3.04
C PRO A 96 -10.86 2.77 2.82
N GLU A 97 -10.19 3.45 3.74
CA GLU A 97 -9.93 4.87 3.69
C GLU A 97 -8.98 5.24 2.54
N ALA A 98 -7.90 4.47 2.34
CA ALA A 98 -6.95 4.67 1.25
C ALA A 98 -7.59 4.37 -0.12
N ALA A 99 -8.42 3.31 -0.18
CA ALA A 99 -9.22 3.00 -1.35
C ALA A 99 -10.17 4.15 -1.71
N ALA A 100 -10.92 4.66 -0.74
CA ALA A 100 -11.83 5.78 -0.97
C ALA A 100 -11.11 7.04 -1.45
N LEU A 101 -10.07 7.46 -0.74
CA LEU A 101 -9.31 8.67 -1.05
C LEU A 101 -8.74 8.62 -2.48
N THR A 102 -8.11 7.50 -2.84
CA THR A 102 -7.49 7.30 -4.16
C THR A 102 -8.53 7.25 -5.26
N LEU A 103 -9.57 6.41 -5.11
CA LEU A 103 -10.53 6.19 -6.19
C LEU A 103 -11.41 7.42 -6.44
N GLN A 104 -11.89 8.10 -5.39
CA GLN A 104 -12.63 9.34 -5.56
C GLN A 104 -11.75 10.44 -6.16
N GLY A 105 -10.46 10.47 -5.81
CA GLY A 105 -9.46 11.38 -6.37
C GLY A 105 -9.27 11.22 -7.88
N LEU A 106 -9.40 9.99 -8.39
CA LEU A 106 -9.37 9.67 -9.82
C LEU A 106 -10.69 9.98 -10.56
N GLY A 107 -11.69 10.51 -9.85
CA GLY A 107 -12.96 10.94 -10.43
C GLY A 107 -13.93 9.81 -10.77
N VAL A 108 -13.89 8.69 -10.03
CA VAL A 108 -14.93 7.65 -10.14
C VAL A 108 -16.28 8.18 -9.67
N SER A 109 -17.36 7.68 -10.26
CA SER A 109 -18.73 8.12 -9.99
C SER A 109 -19.37 7.42 -8.79
N ALA A 110 -18.83 6.29 -8.36
CA ALA A 110 -19.26 5.59 -7.15
C ALA A 110 -18.16 4.61 -6.69
N ILE A 111 -18.03 4.43 -5.38
CA ILE A 111 -17.11 3.44 -4.78
C ILE A 111 -17.85 2.48 -3.87
N GLY A 112 -17.29 1.32 -3.56
CA GLY A 112 -17.95 0.41 -2.62
C GLY A 112 -17.24 -0.88 -2.31
N ILE A 113 -18.00 -1.78 -1.70
CA ILE A 113 -17.54 -3.08 -1.23
C ILE A 113 -18.40 -4.18 -1.85
N ASN A 114 -17.74 -5.22 -2.37
CA ASN A 114 -18.41 -6.42 -2.84
C ASN A 114 -17.64 -7.69 -2.46
N CYS A 115 -18.33 -8.83 -2.49
CA CYS A 115 -17.75 -10.16 -2.27
C CYS A 115 -17.15 -10.37 -0.86
N SER A 116 -16.40 -11.47 -0.71
CA SER A 116 -15.70 -12.02 0.47
C SER A 116 -16.54 -12.29 1.72
N LEU A 117 -17.39 -11.35 2.14
CA LEU A 117 -18.03 -11.32 3.44
C LEU A 117 -19.56 -11.18 3.31
N GLY A 118 -20.27 -11.57 4.36
CA GLY A 118 -21.72 -11.38 4.48
C GLY A 118 -22.11 -9.94 4.85
N PRO A 119 -23.41 -9.59 4.78
CA PRO A 119 -23.92 -8.26 5.09
C PRO A 119 -23.75 -7.84 6.56
N LYS A 120 -23.46 -8.77 7.47
CA LYS A 120 -23.13 -8.42 8.86
C LYS A 120 -21.66 -8.08 8.99
N GLU A 121 -20.80 -8.90 8.41
CA GLU A 121 -19.35 -8.85 8.52
C GLU A 121 -18.77 -7.66 7.76
N ILE A 122 -19.40 -7.22 6.66
CA ILE A 122 -18.96 -6.02 5.93
C ILE A 122 -19.29 -4.72 6.69
N LEU A 123 -20.25 -4.72 7.61
CA LEU A 123 -20.76 -3.47 8.22
C LEU A 123 -19.67 -2.58 8.84
N PRO A 124 -18.70 -3.09 9.64
CA PRO A 124 -17.62 -2.26 10.19
C PRO A 124 -16.70 -1.65 9.11
N ILE A 125 -16.52 -2.36 7.99
CA ILE A 125 -15.71 -1.90 6.84
C ILE A 125 -16.46 -0.81 6.09
N ALA A 126 -17.78 -0.99 5.93
CA ALA A 126 -18.67 -0.01 5.33
C ALA A 126 -18.74 1.29 6.15
N GLU A 127 -18.71 1.23 7.48
CA GLU A 127 -18.63 2.42 8.36
C GLU A 127 -17.37 3.24 8.09
N ARG A 128 -16.21 2.57 8.00
CA ARG A 128 -14.91 3.20 7.70
C ARG A 128 -14.88 3.82 6.31
N LEU A 129 -15.37 3.10 5.30
CA LEU A 129 -15.47 3.62 3.94
C LEU A 129 -16.39 4.85 3.89
N ALA A 130 -17.57 4.73 4.52
CA ALA A 130 -18.54 5.80 4.56
C ALA A 130 -18.01 7.03 5.28
N ALA A 131 -17.12 6.89 6.27
CA ALA A 131 -16.55 8.01 7.03
C ALA A 131 -15.74 9.00 6.16
N VAL A 132 -15.11 8.54 5.08
CA VAL A 132 -14.24 9.38 4.23
C VAL A 132 -14.77 9.63 2.81
N ALA A 133 -15.70 8.81 2.33
CA ALA A 133 -16.23 8.91 0.97
C ALA A 133 -17.09 10.15 0.75
N SER A 134 -16.89 10.81 -0.40
CA SER A 134 -17.72 11.94 -0.88
C SER A 134 -18.55 11.59 -2.12
N VAL A 135 -18.40 10.38 -2.65
CA VAL A 135 -19.10 9.88 -3.84
C VAL A 135 -20.13 8.81 -3.44
N PRO A 136 -21.12 8.52 -4.31
CA PRO A 136 -22.09 7.44 -4.06
C PRO A 136 -21.44 6.13 -3.64
N LEU A 137 -22.02 5.50 -2.61
CA LEU A 137 -21.52 4.27 -2.02
C LEU A 137 -22.29 3.03 -2.49
N ILE A 138 -21.55 1.98 -2.83
CA ILE A 138 -22.05 0.69 -3.34
C ILE A 138 -21.81 -0.43 -2.32
N ILE A 139 -22.80 -1.31 -2.14
CA ILE A 139 -22.67 -2.50 -1.30
C ILE A 139 -23.25 -3.75 -2.00
N LYS A 140 -22.41 -4.78 -2.20
CA LYS A 140 -22.79 -6.08 -2.79
C LYS A 140 -22.24 -7.27 -1.98
N PRO A 141 -22.77 -7.56 -0.79
CA PRO A 141 -22.32 -8.67 0.06
C PRO A 141 -22.56 -10.06 -0.55
N ASN A 142 -21.86 -11.07 -0.05
CA ASN A 142 -22.18 -12.48 -0.31
C ASN A 142 -23.40 -12.93 0.52
N ALA A 143 -24.10 -13.98 0.07
CA ALA A 143 -25.20 -14.60 0.81
C ALA A 143 -24.74 -15.47 2.01
N GLY A 144 -23.53 -15.25 2.52
CA GLY A 144 -22.88 -16.07 3.54
C GLY A 144 -21.52 -16.57 3.08
N LEU A 145 -20.81 -17.28 3.97
CA LEU A 145 -19.64 -18.06 3.61
C LEU A 145 -20.10 -19.43 3.07
N PRO A 146 -19.39 -20.01 2.08
CA PRO A 146 -19.74 -21.32 1.57
C PRO A 146 -19.51 -22.40 2.64
N ASP A 147 -20.51 -23.25 2.89
CA ASP A 147 -20.33 -24.45 3.73
C ASP A 147 -19.61 -25.54 2.91
N ALA A 148 -18.32 -25.73 3.21
CA ALA A 148 -17.49 -26.74 2.54
C ALA A 148 -17.87 -28.19 2.89
N ALA A 149 -18.67 -28.43 3.95
CA ALA A 149 -18.98 -29.77 4.43
C ALA A 149 -20.18 -30.43 3.73
N SER A 150 -21.07 -29.65 3.09
CA SER A 150 -22.35 -30.17 2.59
C SER A 150 -22.29 -30.77 1.17
N GLY A 151 -21.18 -30.62 0.45
CA GLY A 151 -21.06 -31.06 -0.95
C GLY A 151 -21.98 -30.31 -1.92
N THR A 152 -22.71 -29.30 -1.44
CA THR A 152 -23.55 -28.38 -2.20
C THR A 152 -23.20 -26.95 -1.85
N LEU A 153 -23.32 -26.02 -2.80
CA LEU A 153 -23.11 -24.58 -2.59
C LEU A 153 -24.23 -23.96 -1.72
N SER A 154 -24.42 -24.44 -0.49
CA SER A 154 -25.35 -23.83 0.46
C SER A 154 -24.68 -22.62 1.09
N TYR A 155 -25.32 -21.47 0.91
CA TYR A 155 -24.97 -20.21 1.56
C TYR A 155 -25.94 -20.00 2.74
N ASP A 156 -25.40 -19.63 3.90
CA ASP A 156 -26.15 -19.72 5.17
C ASP A 156 -27.12 -18.55 5.44
N ILE A 157 -27.12 -17.50 4.61
CA ILE A 157 -27.93 -16.29 4.85
C ILE A 157 -29.13 -16.30 3.91
N THR A 158 -30.33 -16.37 4.48
CA THR A 158 -31.60 -16.28 3.73
C THR A 158 -31.83 -14.87 3.14
N PRO A 159 -32.65 -14.71 2.10
CA PRO A 159 -33.04 -13.41 1.57
C PRO A 159 -33.59 -12.44 2.63
N GLU A 160 -34.34 -12.95 3.60
CA GLU A 160 -34.90 -12.17 4.71
C GLU A 160 -33.80 -11.66 5.65
N GLN A 161 -32.89 -12.53 6.07
CA GLN A 161 -31.75 -12.14 6.92
C GLN A 161 -30.84 -11.15 6.21
N PHE A 162 -30.63 -11.31 4.90
CA PHE A 162 -29.83 -10.38 4.11
C PHE A 162 -30.46 -8.98 4.09
N ALA A 163 -31.76 -8.90 3.82
CA ALA A 163 -32.48 -7.63 3.72
C ALA A 163 -32.57 -6.85 5.05
N GLN A 164 -32.47 -7.54 6.20
CA GLN A 164 -32.45 -6.88 7.52
C GLN A 164 -31.27 -5.92 7.73
N TYR A 165 -30.19 -6.07 6.96
CA TYR A 165 -29.02 -5.17 7.04
C TYR A 165 -29.10 -3.96 6.11
N VAL A 166 -29.99 -3.97 5.10
CA VAL A 166 -30.16 -2.84 4.15
C VAL A 166 -30.43 -1.51 4.87
N PRO A 167 -31.32 -1.43 5.90
CA PRO A 167 -31.54 -0.18 6.64
C PRO A 167 -30.28 0.36 7.34
N LYS A 168 -29.37 -0.52 7.78
CA LYS A 168 -28.12 -0.11 8.44
C LYS A 168 -27.18 0.58 7.45
N TYR A 169 -27.04 0.01 6.25
CA TYR A 169 -26.25 0.61 5.18
C TYR A 169 -26.87 1.91 4.65
N LEU A 170 -28.19 1.99 4.56
CA LEU A 170 -28.89 3.25 4.22
C LEU A 170 -28.55 4.36 5.24
N ALA A 171 -28.51 4.03 6.53
CA ALA A 171 -28.13 4.99 7.58
C ALA A 171 -26.67 5.47 7.47
N LEU A 172 -25.80 4.70 6.82
CA LEU A 172 -24.42 5.08 6.52
C LEU A 172 -24.28 5.86 5.19
N GLY A 173 -25.36 6.06 4.44
CA GLY A 173 -25.36 6.79 3.17
C GLY A 173 -25.10 5.93 1.93
N PHE A 174 -25.23 4.60 2.02
CA PHE A 174 -25.18 3.73 0.82
C PHE A 174 -26.39 3.96 -0.07
N THR A 175 -26.14 4.07 -1.38
CA THR A 175 -27.17 4.42 -2.37
C THR A 175 -27.35 3.38 -3.47
N ILE A 176 -26.34 2.51 -3.67
CA ILE A 176 -26.36 1.45 -4.68
C ILE A 176 -26.22 0.11 -3.97
N PHE A 177 -27.20 -0.78 -4.17
CA PHE A 177 -27.29 -2.06 -3.48
C PHE A 177 -27.36 -3.21 -4.48
N GLY A 178 -26.74 -4.33 -4.14
CA GLY A 178 -26.89 -5.57 -4.87
C GLY A 178 -26.44 -6.77 -4.04
N GLY A 179 -26.14 -7.85 -4.75
CA GLY A 179 -25.62 -9.08 -4.18
C GLY A 179 -24.46 -9.60 -5.01
N CYS A 180 -23.57 -10.37 -4.39
CA CYS A 180 -22.46 -11.06 -5.04
C CYS A 180 -22.69 -12.59 -4.97
N CYS A 181 -21.70 -13.37 -4.54
CA CYS A 181 -21.78 -14.83 -4.57
C CYS A 181 -22.90 -15.36 -3.65
N GLY A 182 -23.63 -16.35 -4.15
CA GLY A 182 -24.76 -16.98 -3.45
C GLY A 182 -26.08 -16.21 -3.53
N THR A 183 -26.09 -15.00 -4.08
CA THR A 183 -27.35 -14.23 -4.22
C THR A 183 -28.14 -14.62 -5.45
N THR A 184 -29.46 -14.56 -5.35
CA THR A 184 -30.42 -14.91 -6.42
C THR A 184 -31.44 -13.78 -6.61
N PRO A 185 -32.32 -13.84 -7.64
CA PRO A 185 -33.39 -12.86 -7.80
C PRO A 185 -34.30 -12.69 -6.58
N ASP A 186 -34.41 -13.68 -5.68
CA ASP A 186 -35.15 -13.54 -4.41
C ASP A 186 -34.53 -12.49 -3.48
N TYR A 187 -33.19 -12.47 -3.36
CA TYR A 187 -32.46 -11.49 -2.57
C TYR A 187 -32.69 -10.08 -3.12
N ILE A 188 -32.56 -9.90 -4.44
CA ILE A 188 -32.77 -8.61 -5.10
C ILE A 188 -34.22 -8.12 -4.91
N ARG A 189 -35.22 -9.01 -4.96
CA ARG A 189 -36.61 -8.66 -4.67
C ARG A 189 -36.80 -8.18 -3.23
N ARG A 190 -36.15 -8.82 -2.25
CA ARG A 190 -36.20 -8.40 -0.84
C ARG A 190 -35.50 -7.07 -0.60
N ILE A 191 -34.31 -6.86 -1.18
CA ILE A 191 -33.59 -5.58 -1.14
C ILE A 191 -34.49 -4.47 -1.71
N ARG A 192 -35.08 -4.69 -2.89
CA ARG A 192 -35.95 -3.70 -3.54
C ARG A 192 -37.18 -3.36 -2.69
N ALA A 193 -37.76 -4.32 -1.98
CA ALA A 193 -38.90 -4.06 -1.10
C ALA A 193 -38.53 -3.06 0.00
N VAL A 194 -37.36 -3.21 0.63
CA VAL A 194 -36.84 -2.27 1.64
C VAL A 194 -36.54 -0.90 1.02
N LEU A 195 -35.88 -0.87 -0.15
CA LEU A 195 -35.50 0.39 -0.81
C LEU A 195 -36.71 1.21 -1.29
N ASN A 196 -37.82 0.58 -1.68
CA ASN A 196 -39.03 1.30 -2.11
C ASN A 196 -39.68 2.10 -0.97
N GLU A 197 -39.39 1.76 0.29
CA GLU A 197 -39.89 2.44 1.48
C GLU A 197 -38.91 3.50 2.01
N ALA A 198 -37.65 3.47 1.54
CA ALA A 198 -36.60 4.36 1.98
C ALA A 198 -36.56 5.66 1.18
N ALA A 199 -36.21 6.77 1.85
CA ALA A 199 -35.89 8.02 1.17
C ALA A 199 -34.49 7.95 0.55
N PHE A 200 -34.33 8.49 -0.66
CA PHE A 200 -33.02 8.66 -1.28
C PHE A 200 -32.30 9.88 -0.68
N HIS A 201 -31.07 9.68 -0.24
CA HIS A 201 -30.17 10.73 0.23
C HIS A 201 -28.94 10.76 -0.67
N ALA A 202 -28.66 11.92 -1.27
CA ALA A 202 -27.41 12.11 -2.01
C ALA A 202 -26.23 12.14 -1.02
N PRO A 203 -25.04 11.64 -1.40
CA PRO A 203 -23.84 11.76 -0.58
C PRO A 203 -23.52 13.24 -0.33
N GLU A 204 -23.12 13.56 0.90
CA GLU A 204 -22.57 14.87 1.24
C GLU A 204 -21.07 14.88 0.96
N ALA A 205 -20.60 15.95 0.31
CA ALA A 205 -19.18 16.15 0.08
C ALA A 205 -18.45 16.34 1.41
N LYS A 206 -17.35 15.60 1.59
CA LYS A 206 -16.50 15.67 2.78
C LYS A 206 -15.24 16.43 2.45
N HIS A 207 -15.03 17.55 3.15
CA HIS A 207 -13.84 18.39 2.99
C HIS A 207 -12.72 17.92 3.92
N LEU A 208 -12.21 16.71 3.66
CA LEU A 208 -11.14 16.09 4.45
C LEU A 208 -9.80 16.22 3.72
N SER A 209 -8.77 16.67 4.44
CA SER A 209 -7.39 16.62 3.97
C SER A 209 -6.75 15.32 4.43
N ALA A 210 -6.22 14.55 3.50
CA ALA A 210 -5.55 13.29 3.78
C ALA A 210 -4.56 12.91 2.66
N LEU A 211 -3.61 12.05 3.01
CA LEU A 211 -2.69 11.38 2.10
C LEU A 211 -2.77 9.87 2.35
N CYS A 212 -2.40 9.06 1.38
CA CYS A 212 -2.30 7.62 1.62
C CYS A 212 -1.25 6.95 0.73
N SER A 213 -0.58 5.94 1.28
CA SER A 213 0.05 4.89 0.50
C SER A 213 -0.98 3.77 0.22
N GLY A 214 -0.53 2.67 -0.38
CA GLY A 214 -1.37 1.49 -0.59
C GLY A 214 -1.83 0.87 0.74
N THR A 215 -1.07 1.03 1.82
CA THR A 215 -1.29 0.33 3.09
C THR A 215 -1.55 1.26 4.28
N ARG A 216 -1.39 2.58 4.13
CA ARG A 216 -1.60 3.55 5.21
C ARG A 216 -2.41 4.75 4.75
N TYR A 217 -3.42 5.09 5.55
CA TYR A 217 -4.17 6.33 5.43
C TYR A 217 -3.69 7.31 6.51
N VAL A 218 -3.38 8.54 6.11
CA VAL A 218 -2.88 9.61 7.00
C VAL A 218 -3.85 10.81 6.91
N PRO A 219 -4.80 10.95 7.86
CA PRO A 219 -5.62 12.15 7.95
C PRO A 219 -4.78 13.34 8.42
N VAL A 220 -5.11 14.53 7.93
CA VAL A 220 -4.43 15.79 8.28
C VAL A 220 -5.35 16.59 9.22
N ASP A 221 -5.63 16.03 10.40
CA ASP A 221 -6.42 16.64 11.48
C ASP A 221 -5.55 17.36 12.54
N GLY A 222 -4.23 17.13 12.47
CA GLY A 222 -3.21 17.77 13.31
C GLY A 222 -1.94 18.08 12.54
N VAL A 223 -0.80 17.98 13.25
CA VAL A 223 0.53 18.18 12.67
C VAL A 223 0.98 16.89 12.00
N CYS A 224 1.28 16.95 10.71
CA CYS A 224 1.81 15.83 9.93
C CYS A 224 3.26 16.12 9.55
N VAL A 225 4.19 15.47 10.24
CA VAL A 225 5.63 15.61 9.99
C VAL A 225 6.01 15.01 8.64
N ILE A 226 6.68 15.81 7.81
CA ILE A 226 7.27 15.39 6.55
C ILE A 226 8.78 15.25 6.74
N GLY A 227 9.31 14.06 6.49
CA GLY A 227 10.75 13.79 6.53
C GLY A 227 11.51 14.36 5.33
N GLU A 228 12.53 15.19 5.59
CA GLU A 228 13.30 15.94 4.57
C GLU A 228 14.57 15.23 4.05
N ARG A 229 14.88 14.01 4.50
CA ARG A 229 16.23 13.43 4.27
C ARG A 229 16.46 12.84 2.89
N ILE A 230 15.42 12.42 2.16
CA ILE A 230 15.53 11.92 0.78
C ILE A 230 15.64 13.13 -0.15
N ASN A 231 16.81 13.78 -0.12
CA ASN A 231 17.09 14.98 -0.88
C ASN A 231 18.60 15.16 -1.09
N PRO A 232 19.10 15.24 -2.34
CA PRO A 232 20.54 15.38 -2.65
C PRO A 232 21.13 16.75 -2.30
N THR A 233 20.30 17.76 -2.05
CA THR A 233 20.76 19.15 -1.86
C THR A 233 21.71 19.27 -0.66
N GLY A 234 22.95 19.68 -0.93
CA GLY A 234 24.00 19.83 0.09
C GLY A 234 24.56 18.51 0.66
N LYS A 235 24.06 17.33 0.26
CA LYS A 235 24.45 16.03 0.82
C LYS A 235 25.34 15.23 -0.13
N LYS A 236 26.66 15.24 0.10
CA LYS A 236 27.66 14.58 -0.77
C LYS A 236 27.38 13.08 -0.97
N ARG A 237 27.14 12.33 0.12
CA ARG A 237 26.86 10.89 0.08
C ARG A 237 25.58 10.60 -0.71
N PHE A 238 24.52 11.38 -0.52
CA PHE A 238 23.25 11.19 -1.23
C PHE A 238 23.40 11.44 -2.73
N LYS A 239 24.15 12.50 -3.12
CA LYS A 239 24.49 12.73 -4.54
C LYS A 239 25.25 11.56 -5.16
N GLN A 240 26.21 11.01 -4.41
CA GLN A 240 26.96 9.83 -4.86
C GLN A 240 26.05 8.62 -5.02
N ALA A 241 25.14 8.37 -4.05
CA ALA A 241 24.19 7.26 -4.12
C ALA A 241 23.32 7.31 -5.38
N LEU A 242 22.77 8.49 -5.72
CA LEU A 242 22.01 8.68 -6.96
C LEU A 242 22.84 8.43 -8.23
N GLN A 243 24.13 8.77 -8.22
CA GLN A 243 25.02 8.56 -9.37
C GLN A 243 25.43 7.10 -9.53
N GLU A 244 25.57 6.38 -8.42
CA GLU A 244 25.99 4.98 -8.38
C GLU A 244 24.80 4.00 -8.42
N HIS A 245 23.56 4.50 -8.51
CA HIS A 245 22.32 3.72 -8.39
C HIS A 245 22.25 2.88 -7.10
N ASP A 246 22.74 3.45 -6.00
CA ASP A 246 22.65 2.88 -4.66
C ASP A 246 21.28 3.19 -4.06
N ILE A 247 20.27 2.45 -4.51
CA ILE A 247 18.87 2.61 -4.10
C ILE A 247 18.65 2.14 -2.66
N ASP A 248 19.40 1.13 -2.21
CA ASP A 248 19.34 0.63 -0.83
C ASP A 248 19.66 1.75 0.18
N TYR A 249 20.66 2.58 -0.08
CA TYR A 249 20.92 3.76 0.76
C TYR A 249 19.74 4.76 0.79
N ILE A 250 19.06 4.97 -0.33
CA ILE A 250 17.91 5.89 -0.39
C ILE A 250 16.73 5.34 0.41
N VAL A 251 16.47 4.04 0.29
CA VAL A 251 15.44 3.32 1.05
C VAL A 251 15.77 3.34 2.54
N GLU A 252 17.03 3.12 2.93
CA GLU A 252 17.48 3.23 4.32
C GLU A 252 17.17 4.61 4.91
N GLN A 253 17.42 5.70 4.16
CA GLN A 253 17.04 7.05 4.59
C GLN A 253 15.53 7.23 4.77
N GLY A 254 14.71 6.54 3.98
CA GLY A 254 13.27 6.52 4.18
C GLY A 254 12.86 5.79 5.45
N ILE A 255 13.43 4.60 5.68
CA ILE A 255 13.13 3.77 6.86
C ILE A 255 13.57 4.48 8.14
N GLU A 256 14.77 5.05 8.17
CA GLU A 256 15.28 5.84 9.32
C GLU A 256 14.30 6.96 9.72
N GLN A 257 13.67 7.61 8.74
CA GLN A 257 12.73 8.69 9.00
C GLN A 257 11.37 8.17 9.47
N ALA A 258 10.91 7.06 8.91
CA ALA A 258 9.69 6.40 9.34
C ALA A 258 9.81 5.93 10.81
N ASP A 259 10.92 5.28 11.15
CA ASP A 259 11.24 4.84 12.52
C ASP A 259 11.32 6.02 13.50
N ALA A 260 11.74 7.20 13.02
CA ALA A 260 11.81 8.42 13.81
C ALA A 260 10.48 9.20 13.91
N GLY A 261 9.37 8.65 13.39
CA GLY A 261 8.04 9.23 13.54
C GLY A 261 7.61 10.20 12.42
N ALA A 262 8.23 10.13 11.24
CA ALA A 262 7.67 10.80 10.06
C ALA A 262 6.28 10.25 9.73
N HIS A 263 5.40 11.13 9.23
CA HIS A 263 4.07 10.75 8.75
C HIS A 263 4.03 10.65 7.22
N VAL A 264 4.92 11.40 6.56
CA VAL A 264 5.08 11.49 5.10
C VAL A 264 6.58 11.63 4.82
N LEU A 265 7.04 11.14 3.67
CA LEU A 265 8.43 11.33 3.23
C LEU A 265 8.49 12.24 2.00
N ASP A 266 9.26 13.32 2.09
CA ASP A 266 9.61 14.15 0.93
C ASP A 266 10.67 13.43 0.09
N VAL A 267 10.44 13.30 -1.21
CA VAL A 267 11.26 12.54 -2.15
C VAL A 267 11.73 13.45 -3.27
N ASN A 268 12.96 13.94 -3.14
CA ASN A 268 13.65 14.70 -4.17
C ASN A 268 14.84 13.89 -4.70
N VAL A 269 14.83 13.59 -6.00
CA VAL A 269 15.93 12.91 -6.70
C VAL A 269 16.59 13.80 -7.75
N GLY A 270 16.31 15.11 -7.71
CA GLY A 270 16.83 16.08 -8.66
C GLY A 270 18.35 16.24 -8.55
N LEU A 271 19.08 15.71 -9.52
CA LEU A 271 20.54 15.86 -9.62
C LEU A 271 20.96 16.09 -11.08
N PRO A 272 21.79 17.12 -11.37
CA PRO A 272 22.32 17.29 -12.72
C PRO A 272 23.14 16.09 -13.16
N GLY A 273 22.82 15.54 -14.34
CA GLY A 273 23.56 14.45 -14.97
C GLY A 273 22.95 13.06 -14.83
N ILE A 274 21.80 12.91 -14.18
CA ILE A 274 21.00 11.68 -14.16
C ILE A 274 19.64 11.90 -14.85
N ASP A 275 18.97 10.81 -15.26
CA ASP A 275 17.58 10.86 -15.69
C ASP A 275 16.67 10.92 -14.44
N GLU A 276 16.21 12.12 -14.10
CA GLU A 276 15.33 12.35 -12.94
C GLU A 276 14.03 11.53 -13.04
N ARG A 277 13.50 11.32 -14.24
CA ARG A 277 12.24 10.59 -14.44
C ARG A 277 12.43 9.10 -14.14
N GLU A 278 13.47 8.47 -14.70
CA GLU A 278 13.74 7.05 -14.43
C GLU A 278 14.09 6.83 -12.95
N MET A 279 14.95 7.67 -12.37
CA MET A 279 15.32 7.59 -10.97
C MET A 279 14.12 7.79 -10.02
N MET A 280 13.23 8.74 -10.31
CA MET A 280 12.03 8.98 -9.50
C MET A 280 11.11 7.76 -9.50
N LEU A 281 10.93 7.11 -10.66
CA LEU A 281 10.09 5.93 -10.77
C LEU A 281 10.66 4.75 -9.96
N GLU A 282 11.96 4.49 -10.12
CA GLU A 282 12.66 3.43 -9.39
C GLU A 282 12.59 3.67 -7.87
N VAL A 283 12.92 4.89 -7.41
CA VAL A 283 12.88 5.23 -5.98
C VAL A 283 11.46 5.14 -5.40
N ILE A 284 10.42 5.55 -6.13
CA ILE A 284 9.03 5.43 -5.66
C ILE A 284 8.61 3.96 -5.56
N GLU A 285 8.94 3.13 -6.55
CA GLU A 285 8.62 1.70 -6.53
C GLU A 285 9.29 1.01 -5.34
N GLU A 286 10.57 1.31 -5.11
CA GLU A 286 11.38 0.75 -4.04
C GLU A 286 11.02 1.25 -2.63
N LEU A 287 10.63 2.53 -2.48
CA LEU A 287 10.17 3.04 -1.19
C LEU A 287 8.82 2.41 -0.80
N GLN A 288 7.88 2.25 -1.75
CA GLN A 288 6.53 1.73 -1.46
C GLN A 288 6.51 0.24 -1.09
N SER A 289 7.53 -0.54 -1.48
CA SER A 289 7.65 -1.94 -1.08
C SER A 289 8.25 -2.12 0.32
N CYS A 290 8.97 -1.13 0.84
CA CYS A 290 9.54 -1.16 2.20
C CYS A 290 8.68 -0.40 3.22
N ILE A 291 8.17 0.76 2.83
CA ILE A 291 7.65 1.78 3.74
C ILE A 291 6.16 1.96 3.50
N ASP A 292 5.40 2.05 4.59
CA ASP A 292 3.95 2.24 4.55
C ASP A 292 3.57 3.73 4.53
N LEU A 293 4.49 4.67 4.70
CA LEU A 293 4.20 6.10 4.71
C LEU A 293 3.85 6.65 3.31
N PRO A 294 2.90 7.60 3.21
CA PRO A 294 2.69 8.36 2.00
C PRO A 294 3.93 9.15 1.58
N LEU A 295 4.05 9.45 0.28
CA LEU A 295 5.17 10.21 -0.28
C LEU A 295 4.72 11.61 -0.71
N GLN A 296 5.61 12.57 -0.54
CA GLN A 296 5.56 13.88 -1.18
C GLN A 296 6.59 13.90 -2.30
N LEU A 297 6.13 14.00 -3.54
CA LEU A 297 6.95 13.97 -4.74
C LEU A 297 7.51 15.36 -5.00
N ASP A 298 8.82 15.55 -4.79
CA ASP A 298 9.51 16.83 -4.93
C ASP A 298 10.18 16.97 -6.29
N SER A 299 9.44 17.58 -7.23
CA SER A 299 9.90 17.96 -8.56
C SER A 299 9.02 19.08 -9.11
N ASN A 300 9.59 19.95 -9.95
CA ASN A 300 8.86 20.97 -10.70
C ASN A 300 8.62 20.58 -12.17
N ASN A 301 9.00 19.36 -12.57
CA ASN A 301 8.90 18.88 -13.94
C ASN A 301 7.67 17.98 -14.15
N PRO A 302 6.67 18.40 -14.94
CA PRO A 302 5.51 17.56 -15.28
C PRO A 302 5.88 16.21 -15.92
N GLU A 303 6.99 16.13 -16.66
CA GLU A 303 7.44 14.90 -17.31
C GLU A 303 7.98 13.86 -16.31
N VAL A 304 8.37 14.30 -15.10
CA VAL A 304 8.74 13.44 -13.96
C VAL A 304 7.49 13.11 -13.14
N LEU A 305 6.66 14.12 -12.85
CA LEU A 305 5.49 13.98 -11.99
C LEU A 305 4.39 13.11 -12.59
N GLU A 306 4.01 13.29 -13.87
CA GLU A 306 2.90 12.52 -14.47
C GLU A 306 3.14 11.01 -14.43
N PRO A 307 4.31 10.47 -14.86
CA PRO A 307 4.60 9.04 -14.73
C PRO A 307 4.65 8.55 -13.27
N ALA A 308 5.23 9.34 -12.38
CA ALA A 308 5.32 9.01 -10.96
C ALA A 308 3.93 8.93 -10.31
N LEU A 309 3.07 9.92 -10.55
CA LEU A 309 1.68 9.94 -10.10
C LEU A 309 0.87 8.78 -10.66
N ARG A 310 1.15 8.36 -11.90
CA ARG A 310 0.48 7.22 -12.52
C ARG A 310 0.78 5.90 -11.79
N ARG A 311 2.04 5.67 -11.41
CA ARG A 311 2.52 4.43 -10.76
C ARG A 311 2.48 4.46 -9.23
N TYR A 312 2.24 5.62 -8.62
CA TYR A 312 2.08 5.70 -7.17
C TYR A 312 0.85 4.94 -6.68
N ASN A 313 1.03 4.02 -5.74
CA ASN A 313 -0.03 3.25 -5.10
C ASN A 313 -0.62 4.05 -3.93
N GLY A 314 -1.66 4.83 -4.20
CA GLY A 314 -2.33 5.69 -3.22
C GLY A 314 -2.52 7.12 -3.72
N THR A 315 -2.57 8.07 -2.79
CA THR A 315 -2.71 9.51 -3.03
C THR A 315 -1.52 10.26 -2.40
N PRO A 316 -0.53 10.68 -3.21
CA PRO A 316 0.65 11.40 -2.74
C PRO A 316 0.38 12.91 -2.62
N MET A 317 1.40 13.64 -2.18
CA MET A 317 1.46 15.10 -2.26
C MET A 317 2.44 15.55 -3.34
N ILE A 318 2.15 16.61 -4.08
CA ILE A 318 3.10 17.22 -5.02
C ILE A 318 3.82 18.39 -4.35
N ASN A 319 5.14 18.41 -4.44
CA ASN A 319 6.01 19.52 -4.06
C ASN A 319 6.77 19.98 -5.33
N SER A 320 6.37 21.04 -6.01
CA SER A 320 5.35 22.03 -5.66
C SER A 320 4.81 22.73 -6.91
N VAL A 321 3.81 23.58 -6.70
CA VAL A 321 3.41 24.65 -7.63
C VAL A 321 3.80 26.00 -7.03
N ASN A 322 3.98 27.03 -7.85
CA ASN A 322 4.23 28.40 -7.38
C ASN A 322 3.22 29.39 -8.01
N GLY A 323 3.39 30.68 -7.73
CA GLY A 323 2.51 31.75 -8.21
C GLY A 323 2.66 32.09 -9.69
N GLU A 324 3.64 31.54 -10.41
CA GLU A 324 3.82 31.78 -11.84
C GLU A 324 2.74 31.08 -12.67
N ASP A 325 2.22 31.76 -13.69
CA ASP A 325 1.15 31.19 -14.53
C ASP A 325 1.61 29.92 -15.27
N ALA A 326 2.89 29.85 -15.64
CA ALA A 326 3.48 28.67 -16.27
C ALA A 326 3.47 27.45 -15.33
N SER A 327 3.86 27.63 -14.06
CA SER A 327 3.84 26.57 -13.04
C SER A 327 2.40 26.10 -12.77
N LEU A 328 1.48 27.03 -12.57
CA LEU A 328 0.07 26.73 -12.29
C LEU A 328 -0.58 25.93 -13.43
N ASN A 329 -0.36 26.34 -14.68
CA ASN A 329 -0.94 25.67 -15.85
C ASN A 329 -0.29 24.31 -16.13
N ALA A 330 0.92 24.07 -15.65
CA ALA A 330 1.62 22.79 -15.80
C ALA A 330 1.23 21.77 -14.72
N ILE A 331 1.10 22.21 -13.46
CA ILE A 331 0.96 21.30 -12.30
C ILE A 331 -0.50 21.08 -11.89
N LEU A 332 -1.36 22.11 -11.90
CA LEU A 332 -2.75 21.96 -11.45
C LEU A 332 -3.58 20.93 -12.25
N PRO A 333 -3.39 20.75 -13.57
CA PRO A 333 -4.05 19.66 -14.30
C PRO A 333 -3.68 18.27 -13.76
N LEU A 334 -2.43 18.06 -13.35
CA LEU A 334 -1.96 16.79 -12.77
C LEU A 334 -2.63 16.55 -11.42
N VAL A 335 -2.69 17.59 -10.58
CA VAL A 335 -3.36 17.57 -9.29
C VAL A 335 -4.83 17.17 -9.49
N ALA A 336 -5.55 17.82 -10.40
CA ALA A 336 -6.94 17.52 -10.69
C ALA A 336 -7.14 16.09 -11.22
N LYS A 337 -6.29 15.63 -12.16
CA LYS A 337 -6.36 14.29 -12.76
C LYS A 337 -6.19 13.16 -11.76
N TYR A 338 -5.23 13.30 -10.84
CA TYR A 338 -4.82 12.22 -9.92
C TYR A 338 -5.35 12.34 -8.51
N GLY A 339 -6.10 13.39 -8.18
CA GLY A 339 -6.71 13.50 -6.86
C GLY A 339 -5.73 13.87 -5.73
N THR A 340 -4.51 14.31 -6.05
CA THR A 340 -3.44 14.55 -5.05
C THR A 340 -3.59 15.84 -4.25
N MET A 341 -2.86 15.96 -3.14
CA MET A 341 -2.61 17.28 -2.55
C MET A 341 -1.47 18.00 -3.27
N VAL A 342 -1.37 19.32 -3.12
CA VAL A 342 -0.28 20.12 -3.69
C VAL A 342 0.24 21.17 -2.69
N VAL A 343 1.57 21.33 -2.65
CA VAL A 343 2.23 22.45 -1.97
C VAL A 343 2.28 23.66 -2.92
N GLY A 344 1.72 24.78 -2.50
CA GLY A 344 1.82 26.08 -3.19
C GLY A 344 2.86 26.98 -2.55
N LEU A 345 3.97 27.25 -3.25
CA LEU A 345 5.02 28.16 -2.80
C LEU A 345 4.61 29.61 -3.06
N THR A 346 4.74 30.47 -2.04
CA THR A 346 4.41 31.91 -2.13
C THR A 346 5.50 32.75 -2.80
N LEU A 347 5.88 32.36 -4.01
CA LEU A 347 6.76 33.10 -4.92
C LEU A 347 6.16 33.17 -6.32
N ASP A 348 6.52 34.19 -7.09
CA ASP A 348 6.11 34.36 -8.48
C ASP A 348 7.29 34.84 -9.35
N GLU A 349 7.01 35.36 -10.55
CA GLU A 349 8.03 35.81 -11.51
C GLU A 349 8.93 36.94 -10.94
N ASN A 350 8.48 37.64 -9.91
CA ASN A 350 9.24 38.68 -9.21
C ASN A 350 10.01 38.13 -7.99
N GLY A 351 9.97 36.81 -7.77
CA GLY A 351 10.59 36.12 -6.65
C GLY A 351 9.71 36.10 -5.41
N ILE A 352 10.34 36.09 -4.23
CA ILE A 352 9.68 35.96 -2.94
C ILE A 352 9.28 37.34 -2.43
N PRO A 353 7.99 37.61 -2.15
CA PRO A 353 7.60 38.88 -1.57
C PRO A 353 8.24 39.08 -0.18
N PRO A 354 8.81 40.27 0.10
CA PRO A 354 9.48 40.53 1.37
C PRO A 354 8.50 40.68 2.54
N THR A 355 7.23 41.01 2.26
CA THR A 355 6.17 41.25 3.24
C THR A 355 5.24 40.06 3.39
N ALA A 356 4.65 39.87 4.57
CA ALA A 356 3.65 38.85 4.79
C ALA A 356 2.43 39.01 3.86
N GLU A 357 1.95 40.24 3.66
CA GLU A 357 0.78 40.56 2.84
C GLU A 357 0.99 40.14 1.38
N GLY A 358 2.19 40.38 0.84
CA GLY A 358 2.57 39.95 -0.50
C GLY A 358 2.55 38.43 -0.66
N ARG A 359 3.05 37.68 0.33
CA ARG A 359 3.01 36.21 0.32
C ARG A 359 1.58 35.68 0.37
N VAL A 360 0.73 36.28 1.21
CA VAL A 360 -0.70 35.96 1.28
C VAL A 360 -1.42 36.28 -0.05
N ALA A 361 -1.04 37.34 -0.76
CA ALA A 361 -1.60 37.66 -2.06
C ALA A 361 -1.29 36.58 -3.11
N ILE A 362 -0.06 36.04 -3.12
CA ILE A 362 0.29 34.90 -3.98
C ILE A 362 -0.49 33.64 -3.55
N ALA A 363 -0.61 33.37 -2.25
CA ALA A 363 -1.41 32.24 -1.75
C ALA A 363 -2.87 32.33 -2.24
N ARG A 364 -3.49 33.52 -2.19
CA ARG A 364 -4.83 33.77 -2.76
C ARG A 364 -4.90 33.44 -4.25
N LYS A 365 -3.88 33.86 -5.02
CA LYS A 365 -3.79 33.55 -6.46
C LYS A 365 -3.77 32.03 -6.68
N ILE A 366 -2.90 31.31 -5.97
CA ILE A 366 -2.77 29.85 -6.11
C ILE A 366 -4.10 29.15 -5.79
N VAL A 367 -4.75 29.49 -4.67
CA VAL A 367 -6.04 28.90 -4.28
C VAL A 367 -7.14 29.20 -5.30
N ALA A 368 -7.23 30.43 -5.78
CA ALA A 368 -8.21 30.81 -6.79
C ALA A 368 -8.01 30.04 -8.11
N ARG A 369 -6.75 29.90 -8.56
CA ARG A 369 -6.39 29.17 -9.77
C ARG A 369 -6.67 27.67 -9.61
N ALA A 370 -6.38 27.08 -8.46
CA ALA A 370 -6.68 25.69 -8.16
C ALA A 370 -8.19 25.40 -8.21
N ALA A 371 -9.03 26.30 -7.70
CA ALA A 371 -10.48 26.17 -7.74
C ALA A 371 -11.05 26.10 -9.17
N GLU A 372 -10.42 26.75 -10.15
CA GLU A 372 -10.82 26.66 -11.56
C GLU A 372 -10.66 25.24 -12.14
N TYR A 373 -9.75 24.44 -11.58
CA TYR A 373 -9.55 23.03 -11.92
C TYR A 373 -10.39 22.08 -11.03
N GLY A 374 -11.28 22.61 -10.19
CA GLY A 374 -12.08 21.82 -9.24
C GLY A 374 -11.28 21.32 -8.03
N ILE A 375 -10.12 21.91 -7.74
CA ILE A 375 -9.30 21.54 -6.57
C ILE A 375 -9.76 22.38 -5.38
N GLY A 376 -10.33 21.71 -4.37
CA GLY A 376 -10.78 22.35 -3.14
C GLY A 376 -9.64 22.70 -2.18
N PRO A 377 -9.89 23.59 -1.19
CA PRO A 377 -8.89 24.02 -0.22
C PRO A 377 -8.36 22.86 0.64
N GLU A 378 -9.16 21.80 0.83
CA GLU A 378 -8.74 20.60 1.56
C GLU A 378 -7.57 19.85 0.89
N ARG A 379 -7.27 20.14 -0.38
CA ARG A 379 -6.17 19.53 -1.14
C ARG A 379 -4.97 20.46 -1.35
N ILE A 380 -4.96 21.64 -0.72
CA ILE A 380 -3.91 22.64 -0.87
C ILE A 380 -3.20 22.83 0.46
N ALA A 381 -1.86 22.79 0.42
CA ALA A 381 -1.02 23.28 1.50
C ALA A 381 -0.18 24.45 1.00
N ILE A 382 -0.15 25.57 1.72
CA ILE A 382 0.63 26.75 1.31
C ILE A 382 1.93 26.82 2.10
N ASP A 383 3.06 26.96 1.38
CA ASP A 383 4.36 27.28 1.95
C ASP A 383 4.64 28.78 1.85
N CYS A 384 4.65 29.43 3.02
CA CYS A 384 4.93 30.86 3.17
C CYS A 384 6.42 31.22 3.09
N LEU A 385 7.27 30.26 2.70
CA LEU A 385 8.71 30.32 2.47
C LEU A 385 9.50 30.77 3.70
N THR A 386 10.28 29.84 4.25
CA THR A 386 11.25 30.16 5.31
C THR A 386 12.53 30.69 4.69
N LEU A 387 12.86 31.94 5.00
CA LEU A 387 14.14 32.54 4.65
C LEU A 387 15.13 32.42 5.80
N THR A 388 16.41 32.41 5.47
CA THR A 388 17.49 32.29 6.45
C THR A 388 17.58 33.56 7.30
N VAL A 389 17.39 33.42 8.63
CA VAL A 389 17.29 34.57 9.55
C VAL A 389 18.59 35.39 9.64
N SER A 390 19.74 34.78 9.35
CA SER A 390 21.04 35.46 9.34
C SER A 390 21.20 36.43 8.17
N ALA A 391 20.53 36.16 7.04
CA ALA A 391 20.52 37.01 5.85
C ALA A 391 19.35 37.99 5.86
N GLU A 392 18.18 37.55 6.30
CA GLU A 392 16.95 38.35 6.33
C GLU A 392 16.25 38.27 7.70
N PRO A 393 16.65 39.08 8.68
CA PRO A 393 16.13 38.98 10.06
C PRO A 393 14.62 39.17 10.17
N ALA A 394 14.03 40.05 9.34
CA ALA A 394 12.58 40.26 9.30
C ALA A 394 11.83 39.09 8.65
N GLY A 395 12.51 38.27 7.85
CA GLY A 395 11.91 37.17 7.08
C GLY A 395 11.23 36.14 7.97
N ALA A 396 11.81 35.81 9.11
CA ALA A 396 11.25 34.84 10.06
C ALA A 396 9.85 35.25 10.56
N MET A 397 9.71 36.51 11.00
CA MET A 397 8.42 37.01 11.48
C MET A 397 7.40 37.20 10.36
N ASN A 398 7.85 37.59 9.17
CA ASN A 398 6.97 37.70 8.00
C ASN A 398 6.44 36.35 7.56
N THR A 399 7.26 35.29 7.59
CA THR A 399 6.82 33.90 7.35
C THR A 399 5.74 33.49 8.34
N LEU A 400 5.96 33.71 9.65
CA LEU A 400 5.00 33.34 10.69
C LEU A 400 3.69 34.12 10.58
N SER A 401 3.76 35.42 10.30
CA SER A 401 2.57 36.26 10.10
C SER A 401 1.78 35.83 8.87
N ALA A 402 2.44 35.56 7.75
CA ALA A 402 1.80 35.08 6.53
C ALA A 402 1.13 33.71 6.77
N LEU A 403 1.83 32.80 7.44
CA LEU A 403 1.33 31.47 7.77
C LEU A 403 0.02 31.54 8.58
N ARG A 404 -0.01 32.38 9.63
CA ARG A 404 -1.21 32.62 10.44
C ARG A 404 -2.36 33.17 9.58
N THR A 405 -2.09 34.17 8.74
CA THR A 405 -3.12 34.76 7.88
C THR A 405 -3.65 33.78 6.86
N VAL A 406 -2.79 33.00 6.20
CA VAL A 406 -3.20 31.97 5.23
C VAL A 406 -4.09 30.92 5.89
N LYS A 407 -3.70 30.43 7.06
CA LYS A 407 -4.46 29.43 7.82
C LYS A 407 -5.87 29.93 8.17
N GLN A 408 -5.99 31.19 8.57
CA GLN A 408 -7.24 31.79 9.02
C GLN A 408 -8.15 32.22 7.87
N GLU A 409 -7.58 32.76 6.79
CA GLU A 409 -8.36 33.38 5.70
C GLU A 409 -8.73 32.41 4.58
N LEU A 410 -7.85 31.45 4.24
CA LEU A 410 -8.01 30.66 3.02
C LEU A 410 -8.57 29.25 3.25
N GLY A 411 -8.64 28.79 4.51
CA GLY A 411 -9.16 27.45 4.85
C GLY A 411 -8.31 26.28 4.34
N VAL A 412 -7.11 26.56 3.85
CA VAL A 412 -6.11 25.59 3.37
C VAL A 412 -5.25 25.04 4.50
N LYS A 413 -4.48 23.99 4.22
CA LYS A 413 -3.37 23.57 5.08
C LYS A 413 -2.15 24.48 4.87
N THR A 414 -1.21 24.43 5.79
CA THR A 414 0.06 25.15 5.66
C THR A 414 1.23 24.18 5.75
N CYS A 415 2.28 24.47 4.98
CA CYS A 415 3.51 23.69 4.89
C CYS A 415 4.70 24.60 5.11
N LEU A 416 5.81 24.06 5.60
CA LEU A 416 7.02 24.86 5.76
C LEU A 416 8.29 24.01 5.75
N GLY A 417 9.24 24.37 4.89
CA GLY A 417 10.65 23.98 5.01
C GLY A 417 11.30 24.64 6.24
N VAL A 418 11.18 24.02 7.41
CA VAL A 418 11.60 24.62 8.69
C VAL A 418 13.13 24.75 8.77
N SER A 419 13.87 23.76 8.26
CA SER A 419 15.33 23.70 8.35
C SER A 419 16.06 24.87 7.66
N ASN A 420 15.38 25.60 6.78
CA ASN A 420 15.93 26.74 6.04
C ASN A 420 16.23 27.97 6.91
N ILE A 421 15.57 28.08 8.07
CA ILE A 421 15.67 29.24 8.97
C ILE A 421 17.11 29.48 9.47
N SER A 422 17.85 28.40 9.65
CA SER A 422 19.14 28.39 10.37
C SER A 422 20.38 28.25 9.47
N PHE A 423 20.24 28.31 8.14
CA PHE A 423 21.41 28.20 7.26
C PHE A 423 22.48 29.24 7.63
N GLY A 424 23.75 28.80 7.62
CA GLY A 424 24.89 29.63 7.99
C GLY A 424 25.04 29.94 9.49
N LEU A 425 24.14 29.48 10.36
CA LEU A 425 24.24 29.68 11.81
C LEU A 425 24.83 28.46 12.54
N PRO A 426 25.57 28.66 13.65
CA PRO A 426 25.94 27.57 14.54
C PRO A 426 24.72 27.06 15.33
N GLN A 427 24.80 25.84 15.86
CA GLN A 427 23.76 25.26 16.73
C GLN A 427 22.35 25.29 16.11
N ARG A 428 22.28 24.96 14.82
CA ARG A 428 21.05 25.01 13.98
C ARG A 428 19.84 24.35 14.62
N VAL A 429 20.03 23.21 15.30
CA VAL A 429 18.97 22.47 15.99
C VAL A 429 18.17 23.35 16.94
N LYS A 430 18.85 24.20 17.73
CA LYS A 430 18.19 25.10 18.69
C LYS A 430 17.31 26.13 17.98
N VAL A 431 17.81 26.71 16.89
CA VAL A 431 17.04 27.71 16.12
C VAL A 431 15.85 27.03 15.44
N ASN A 432 16.07 25.86 14.84
CA ASN A 432 15.03 25.11 14.14
C ASN A 432 13.90 24.67 15.07
N SER A 433 14.20 24.08 16.24
CA SER A 433 13.16 23.58 17.15
C SER A 433 12.34 24.70 17.78
N HIS A 434 12.97 25.81 18.18
CA HIS A 434 12.25 26.98 18.68
C HIS A 434 11.40 27.65 17.59
N PHE A 435 11.93 27.78 16.37
CA PHE A 435 11.16 28.31 15.25
C PHE A 435 9.98 27.40 14.89
N LEU A 436 10.18 26.08 14.89
CA LEU A 436 9.13 25.09 14.70
C LEU A 436 8.01 25.27 15.70
N ALA A 437 8.32 25.33 17.01
CA ALA A 437 7.30 25.51 18.04
C ALA A 437 6.45 26.78 17.82
N ILE A 438 7.07 27.88 17.40
CA ILE A 438 6.35 29.12 17.06
C ILE A 438 5.53 28.93 15.77
N ALA A 439 6.05 28.26 14.76
CA ALA A 439 5.35 28.00 13.50
C ALA A 439 4.11 27.12 13.71
N LEU A 440 4.21 26.07 14.54
CA LEU A 440 3.09 25.21 14.94
C LEU A 440 1.98 26.03 15.60
N GLU A 441 2.34 26.92 16.53
CA GLU A 441 1.38 27.83 17.18
C GLU A 441 0.74 28.83 16.19
N ASN A 442 1.42 29.16 15.09
CA ASN A 442 0.87 30.00 14.02
C ASN A 442 0.00 29.22 13.03
N GLY A 443 -0.14 27.90 13.19
CA GLY A 443 -1.04 27.06 12.41
C GLY A 443 -0.36 26.15 11.39
N LEU A 444 0.93 25.84 11.56
CA LEU A 444 1.68 24.94 10.68
C LEU A 444 1.13 23.50 10.77
N ASP A 445 0.65 22.97 9.64
CA ASP A 445 0.16 21.58 9.56
C ASP A 445 1.26 20.61 9.12
N PHE A 446 2.08 21.02 8.14
CA PHE A 446 3.09 20.17 7.50
C PHE A 446 4.51 20.72 7.69
N PRO A 447 5.17 20.48 8.83
CA PRO A 447 6.58 20.79 8.98
C PRO A 447 7.41 19.80 8.15
N ILE A 448 8.17 20.31 7.18
CA ILE A 448 9.24 19.58 6.50
C ILE A 448 10.50 19.73 7.36
N ILE A 449 10.88 18.64 8.04
CA ILE A 449 11.94 18.59 9.04
C ILE A 449 12.72 17.27 8.96
N ASN A 450 13.87 17.21 9.63
CA ASN A 450 14.57 15.96 9.87
C ASN A 450 14.02 15.32 11.17
N PRO A 451 13.22 14.23 11.08
CA PRO A 451 12.60 13.59 12.25
C PRO A 451 13.64 12.89 13.15
N ASN A 452 14.83 12.56 12.62
CA ASN A 452 15.90 11.94 13.40
C ASN A 452 16.59 12.90 14.38
N ILE A 453 16.16 14.17 14.45
CA ILE A 453 16.61 15.14 15.45
C ILE A 453 15.58 15.17 16.59
N PRO A 454 15.90 14.61 17.78
CA PRO A 454 14.92 14.48 18.87
C PRO A 454 14.27 15.79 19.27
N GLU A 455 15.01 16.89 19.29
CA GLU A 455 14.48 18.22 19.67
C GLU A 455 13.42 18.75 18.68
N MET A 456 13.42 18.26 17.44
CA MET A 456 12.39 18.62 16.45
C MET A 456 11.10 17.85 16.73
N MET A 457 11.19 16.55 17.00
CA MET A 457 10.03 15.73 17.36
C MET A 457 9.45 16.12 18.72
N GLU A 458 10.29 16.46 19.69
CA GLU A 458 9.86 16.99 20.99
C GLU A 458 9.00 18.25 20.84
N ALA A 459 9.37 19.17 19.94
CA ALA A 459 8.55 20.35 19.69
C ALA A 459 7.15 20.01 19.15
N VAL A 460 7.04 18.94 18.34
CA VAL A 460 5.75 18.44 17.81
C VAL A 460 4.95 17.74 18.91
N ASP A 461 5.59 16.85 19.67
CA ASP A 461 4.93 16.08 20.74
C ASP A 461 4.41 16.99 21.86
N VAL A 462 5.21 17.97 22.29
CA VAL A 462 4.81 18.99 23.27
C VAL A 462 3.66 19.84 22.72
N HIS A 463 3.71 20.24 21.45
CA HIS A 463 2.60 20.97 20.83
C HIS A 463 1.30 20.15 20.85
N ASN A 464 1.37 18.87 20.46
CA ASN A 464 0.20 17.98 20.48
C ASN A 464 -0.33 17.75 21.90
N LEU A 465 0.54 17.57 22.90
CA LEU A 465 0.16 17.48 24.31
C LEU A 465 -0.60 18.73 24.77
N LEU A 466 -0.02 19.92 24.55
CA LEU A 466 -0.58 21.19 25.02
C LEU A 466 -1.92 21.53 24.34
N HIS A 467 -2.12 21.10 23.09
CA HIS A 467 -3.35 21.31 22.33
C HIS A 467 -4.36 20.15 22.46
N GLN A 468 -4.18 19.26 23.45
CA GLN A 468 -5.09 18.13 23.73
C GLN A 468 -5.27 17.17 22.54
N ARG A 469 -4.25 17.05 21.70
CA ARG A 469 -4.17 16.10 20.58
C ARG A 469 -3.49 14.78 20.97
N ASP A 470 -3.06 14.65 22.22
CA ASP A 470 -2.64 13.40 22.86
C ASP A 470 -3.62 13.08 24.02
N PRO A 471 -4.76 12.41 23.74
CA PRO A 471 -5.77 12.12 24.74
C PRO A 471 -5.20 11.27 25.89
N GLY A 472 -5.21 11.83 27.11
CA GLY A 472 -4.65 11.16 28.29
C GLY A 472 -3.12 11.21 28.38
N SER A 473 -2.46 11.99 27.53
CA SER A 473 -0.99 12.12 27.49
C SER A 473 -0.26 10.80 27.23
N VAL A 474 -0.90 9.85 26.54
CA VAL A 474 -0.41 8.48 26.40
C VAL A 474 0.89 8.47 25.60
N HIS A 475 0.89 9.09 24.41
CA HIS A 475 2.07 9.14 23.54
C HIS A 475 3.24 9.84 24.24
N TYR A 476 2.96 10.97 24.89
CA TYR A 476 3.98 11.72 25.62
C TYR A 476 4.56 10.91 26.79
N ILE A 477 3.72 10.25 27.58
CA ILE A 477 4.17 9.40 28.69
C ILE A 477 4.99 8.22 28.16
N GLU A 478 4.53 7.50 27.14
CA GLU A 478 5.25 6.37 26.56
C GLU A 478 6.63 6.78 26.02
N THR A 479 6.71 7.94 25.37
CA THR A 479 7.95 8.46 24.77
C THR A 479 8.95 8.96 25.83
N TYR A 480 8.49 9.62 26.89
CA TYR A 480 9.37 10.34 27.83
C TYR A 480 9.43 9.78 29.26
N SER A 481 8.73 8.68 29.58
CA SER A 481 8.73 8.08 30.93
C SER A 481 9.93 7.17 31.22
N ALA A 482 10.69 6.76 30.20
CA ALA A 482 11.94 6.04 30.42
C ALA A 482 12.95 6.98 31.10
N PRO A 483 13.66 6.56 32.17
CA PRO A 483 14.72 7.39 32.73
C PRO A 483 15.75 7.65 31.63
N ALA A 484 16.01 8.93 31.36
CA ALA A 484 16.97 9.36 30.35
C ALA A 484 18.28 8.58 30.54
N GLU A 485 18.56 7.61 29.67
CA GLU A 485 19.91 7.11 29.51
C GLU A 485 20.73 8.33 29.10
N VAL A 486 21.67 8.70 29.97
CA VAL A 486 22.66 9.73 29.66
C VAL A 486 23.27 9.33 28.32
N PRO A 487 23.21 10.18 27.27
CA PRO A 487 23.81 9.82 26.00
C PRO A 487 25.30 9.61 26.26
N ALA A 488 25.73 8.36 26.15
CA ALA A 488 27.15 8.05 26.10
C ALA A 488 27.75 8.89 24.97
N ALA A 489 28.89 9.53 25.24
CA ALA A 489 29.66 10.26 24.25
C ALA A 489 29.68 9.50 22.91
N PRO A 490 29.60 10.20 21.75
CA PRO A 490 29.50 9.53 20.45
C PRO A 490 30.65 8.55 20.35
N LYS A 491 30.34 7.25 20.48
CA LYS A 491 31.29 6.20 20.15
C LYS A 491 31.60 6.42 18.68
N ALA A 492 32.89 6.55 18.37
CA ALA A 492 33.37 6.56 17.01
C ALA A 492 32.64 5.46 16.23
N ALA A 493 32.07 5.82 15.09
CA ALA A 493 31.29 4.94 14.23
C ALA A 493 32.04 3.61 14.01
N ALA A 494 31.67 2.60 14.79
CA ALA A 494 31.81 1.22 14.37
C ALA A 494 30.78 1.04 13.26
N SER A 495 31.15 0.39 12.17
CA SER A 495 30.37 0.29 10.92
C SER A 495 28.86 0.16 11.19
N ASN A 496 28.09 1.19 10.76
CA ASN A 496 26.64 1.29 10.88
C ASN A 496 25.85 0.26 10.04
N ALA A 497 26.48 -0.81 9.55
CA ALA A 497 25.76 -1.80 8.77
C ALA A 497 24.73 -2.52 9.67
N PRO A 498 23.45 -2.62 9.26
CA PRO A 498 22.44 -3.33 10.04
C PRO A 498 22.83 -4.81 10.18
N ASP A 499 22.47 -5.42 11.31
CA ASP A 499 22.64 -6.87 11.46
C ASP A 499 21.72 -7.63 10.50
N VAL A 500 21.99 -8.93 10.29
CA VAL A 500 21.23 -9.76 9.34
C VAL A 500 19.73 -9.74 9.65
N GLN A 501 19.35 -9.72 10.92
CA GLN A 501 17.94 -9.69 11.32
C GLN A 501 17.29 -8.37 10.89
N THR A 502 17.91 -7.24 11.23
CA THR A 502 17.42 -5.91 10.88
C THR A 502 17.38 -5.71 9.37
N ALA A 503 18.41 -6.16 8.64
CA ALA A 503 18.46 -6.08 7.19
C ALA A 503 17.32 -6.86 6.52
N ILE A 504 17.01 -8.06 7.03
CA ILE A 504 15.87 -8.87 6.56
C ILE A 504 14.54 -8.19 6.86
N LEU A 505 14.30 -7.75 8.10
CA LEU A 505 13.04 -7.08 8.46
C LEU A 505 12.80 -5.80 7.64
N LYS A 506 13.88 -5.10 7.25
CA LYS A 506 13.83 -3.86 6.48
C LYS A 506 13.91 -4.06 4.96
N GLY A 507 14.16 -5.29 4.49
CA GLY A 507 14.27 -5.60 3.07
C GLY A 507 15.52 -5.01 2.39
N LEU A 508 16.64 -4.88 3.12
CA LEU A 508 17.93 -4.31 2.65
C LEU A 508 18.87 -5.44 2.18
N GLY A 509 18.86 -5.74 0.89
CA GLY A 509 19.51 -6.92 0.32
C GLY A 509 21.04 -6.87 0.37
N ASP A 510 21.65 -5.75 -0.01
CA ASP A 510 23.11 -5.62 -0.02
C ASP A 510 23.69 -5.64 1.41
N ASP A 511 22.98 -5.00 2.35
CA ASP A 511 23.34 -5.03 3.76
C ASP A 511 23.20 -6.44 4.35
N CYS A 512 22.14 -7.18 4.01
CA CYS A 512 21.99 -8.57 4.44
C CYS A 512 23.14 -9.43 3.92
N ALA A 513 23.55 -9.25 2.66
CA ALA A 513 24.69 -9.95 2.09
C ALA A 513 26.00 -9.59 2.81
N ALA A 514 26.24 -8.31 3.10
CA ALA A 514 27.42 -7.84 3.81
C ALA A 514 27.48 -8.35 5.27
N ALA A 515 26.37 -8.25 6.00
CA ALA A 515 26.24 -8.75 7.36
C ALA A 515 26.41 -10.28 7.42
N THR A 516 25.88 -11.00 6.44
CA THR A 516 26.06 -12.46 6.33
C THR A 516 27.52 -12.85 6.09
N ARG A 517 28.26 -12.13 5.24
CA ARG A 517 29.71 -12.35 5.04
C ARG A 517 30.48 -12.22 6.35
N THR A 518 30.11 -11.23 7.17
CA THR A 518 30.73 -10.97 8.47
C THR A 518 30.46 -12.10 9.46
N LEU A 519 29.23 -12.63 9.50
CA LEU A 519 28.89 -13.76 10.38
C LEU A 519 29.66 -15.04 10.02
N LEU A 520 29.88 -15.28 8.71
CA LEU A 520 30.63 -16.44 8.22
C LEU A 520 32.13 -16.42 8.56
N GLU A 521 32.68 -15.29 9.01
CA GLU A 521 34.07 -15.23 9.49
C GLU A 521 34.26 -16.00 10.81
N THR A 522 33.20 -16.15 11.61
CA THR A 522 33.27 -16.69 12.97
C THR A 522 32.29 -17.84 13.25
N ASN A 523 31.35 -18.11 12.36
CA ASN A 523 30.31 -19.13 12.53
C ASN A 523 30.35 -20.16 11.41
N ASP A 524 29.89 -21.38 11.71
CA ASP A 524 29.65 -22.40 10.69
C ASP A 524 28.52 -21.94 9.73
N PRO A 525 28.62 -22.17 8.42
CA PRO A 525 27.59 -21.79 7.45
C PRO A 525 26.18 -22.26 7.80
N LEU A 526 26.02 -23.48 8.33
CA LEU A 526 24.72 -24.01 8.72
C LEU A 526 24.19 -23.35 10.00
N ASP A 527 25.09 -22.96 10.91
CA ASP A 527 24.74 -22.18 12.10
C ASP A 527 24.27 -20.77 11.73
N VAL A 528 24.88 -20.12 10.73
CA VAL A 528 24.41 -18.81 10.23
C VAL A 528 22.98 -18.91 9.71
N VAL A 529 22.67 -19.96 8.96
CA VAL A 529 21.32 -20.23 8.47
C VAL A 529 20.34 -20.48 9.62
N ALA A 530 20.65 -21.44 10.50
CA ALA A 530 19.72 -21.91 11.53
C ALA A 530 19.50 -20.90 12.66
N LYS A 531 20.52 -20.11 13.03
CA LYS A 531 20.48 -19.20 14.18
C LYS A 531 20.17 -17.74 13.82
N TYR A 532 20.34 -17.34 12.56
CA TYR A 532 20.18 -15.94 12.15
C TYR A 532 19.19 -15.77 11.01
N LEU A 533 19.40 -16.41 9.85
CA LEU A 533 18.53 -16.22 8.67
C LEU A 533 17.12 -16.76 8.89
N ILE A 534 16.98 -18.00 9.36
CA ILE A 534 15.66 -18.62 9.60
C ILE A 534 14.87 -17.88 10.69
N PRO A 535 15.43 -17.56 11.88
CA PRO A 535 14.70 -16.82 12.91
C PRO A 535 14.28 -15.41 12.47
N ALA A 536 15.05 -14.74 11.61
CA ALA A 536 14.66 -13.46 11.04
C ALA A 536 13.42 -13.61 10.14
N LEU A 537 13.39 -14.63 9.28
CA LEU A 537 12.22 -14.94 8.45
C LEU A 537 10.99 -15.34 9.29
N ASP A 538 11.18 -16.10 10.37
CA ASP A 538 10.11 -16.45 11.30
C ASP A 538 9.50 -15.18 11.94
N THR A 539 10.34 -14.21 12.32
CA THR A 539 9.88 -12.90 12.83
C THR A 539 9.05 -12.14 11.79
N VAL A 540 9.50 -12.12 10.52
CA VAL A 540 8.74 -11.50 9.43
C VAL A 540 7.39 -12.20 9.23
N GLY A 541 7.37 -13.53 9.26
CA GLY A 541 6.14 -14.32 9.22
C GLY A 541 5.17 -14.01 10.36
N ASP A 542 5.68 -13.89 11.59
CA ASP A 542 4.89 -13.52 12.77
C ASP A 542 4.29 -12.11 12.64
N LEU A 543 5.05 -11.15 12.10
CA LEU A 543 4.57 -9.79 11.87
C LEU A 543 3.51 -9.73 10.77
N PHE A 544 3.62 -10.57 9.74
CA PHE A 544 2.60 -10.73 8.70
C PHE A 544 1.30 -11.32 9.28
N GLU A 545 1.37 -12.37 10.10
CA GLU A 545 0.19 -12.94 10.79
C GLU A 545 -0.49 -11.93 11.74
N GLN A 546 0.30 -11.03 12.34
CA GLN A 546 -0.20 -9.96 13.20
C GLN A 546 -0.78 -8.76 12.41
N ASN A 547 -0.79 -8.80 11.08
CA ASN A 547 -1.17 -7.68 10.20
C ASN A 547 -0.32 -6.41 10.43
N LYS A 548 0.93 -6.57 10.84
CA LYS A 548 1.92 -5.49 11.00
C LYS A 548 2.79 -5.32 9.77
N LEU A 549 3.11 -6.42 9.10
CA LEU A 549 3.69 -6.41 7.75
C LEU A 549 2.64 -6.87 6.74
N PHE A 550 2.73 -6.36 5.52
CA PHE A 550 1.85 -6.75 4.42
C PHE A 550 2.64 -7.50 3.34
N LEU A 551 1.93 -8.11 2.39
CA LEU A 551 2.52 -8.98 1.39
C LEU A 551 3.74 -8.37 0.65
N PRO A 552 3.72 -7.09 0.20
CA PRO A 552 4.88 -6.49 -0.44
C PRO A 552 6.15 -6.51 0.44
N GLN A 553 6.00 -6.19 1.72
CA GLN A 553 7.11 -6.18 2.68
C GLN A 553 7.61 -7.60 2.99
N LEU A 554 6.69 -8.58 3.05
CA LEU A 554 7.03 -9.99 3.22
C LEU A 554 7.88 -10.51 2.05
N ILE A 555 7.48 -10.22 0.80
CA ILE A 555 8.22 -10.63 -0.41
C ILE A 555 9.60 -9.96 -0.44
N ARG A 556 9.68 -8.67 -0.10
CA ARG A 556 10.97 -7.98 -0.10
C ARG A 556 11.92 -8.46 0.99
N SER A 557 11.42 -8.71 2.20
CA SER A 557 12.21 -9.30 3.30
C SER A 557 12.81 -10.65 2.91
N ALA A 558 12.06 -11.39 2.12
CA ALA A 558 12.42 -12.67 1.58
C ALA A 558 13.48 -12.63 0.47
N GLU A 559 13.35 -11.70 -0.48
CA GLU A 559 14.38 -11.42 -1.49
C GLU A 559 15.69 -10.96 -0.83
N CYS A 560 15.58 -10.15 0.23
CA CYS A 560 16.70 -9.77 1.06
C CYS A 560 17.35 -11.00 1.73
N ALA A 561 16.57 -11.88 2.36
CA ALA A 561 17.10 -13.11 2.96
C ALA A 561 17.79 -14.03 1.93
N LYS A 562 17.27 -14.09 0.69
CA LYS A 562 17.87 -14.84 -0.42
C LYS A 562 19.27 -14.34 -0.77
N ALA A 563 19.53 -13.02 -0.68
CA ALA A 563 20.87 -12.48 -0.83
C ALA A 563 21.84 -13.01 0.25
N GLY A 564 21.37 -13.11 1.50
CA GLY A 564 22.09 -13.76 2.60
C GLY A 564 22.36 -15.26 2.33
N PHE A 565 21.34 -16.04 1.97
CA PHE A 565 21.49 -17.46 1.63
C PHE A 565 22.49 -17.70 0.48
N GLU A 566 22.48 -16.84 -0.53
CA GLU A 566 23.41 -16.93 -1.67
C GLU A 566 24.87 -16.74 -1.21
N VAL A 567 25.12 -15.81 -0.28
CA VAL A 567 26.45 -15.63 0.33
C VAL A 567 26.89 -16.90 1.07
N VAL A 568 26.01 -17.51 1.88
CA VAL A 568 26.30 -18.77 2.58
C VAL A 568 26.63 -19.88 1.57
N ARG A 569 25.82 -20.02 0.52
CA ARG A 569 26.01 -21.03 -0.53
C ARG A 569 27.35 -20.87 -1.24
N GLN A 570 27.72 -19.64 -1.61
CA GLN A 570 29.01 -19.35 -2.24
C GLN A 570 30.19 -19.68 -1.31
N HIS A 571 30.08 -19.37 -0.01
CA HIS A 571 31.09 -19.69 0.97
C HIS A 571 31.28 -21.20 1.14
N MET A 572 30.20 -21.98 1.23
CA MET A 572 30.25 -23.45 1.32
C MET A 572 30.87 -24.09 0.07
N ALA A 573 30.52 -23.58 -1.12
CA ALA A 573 31.08 -24.07 -2.39
C ALA A 573 32.59 -23.80 -2.48
N GLN A 574 33.08 -22.68 -1.95
CA GLN A 574 34.51 -22.36 -1.88
C GLN A 574 35.28 -23.24 -0.88
N GLN A 575 34.61 -23.73 0.17
CA GLN A 575 35.20 -24.64 1.16
C GLN A 575 35.15 -26.13 0.75
N GLY A 576 34.63 -26.46 -0.45
CA GLY A 576 34.56 -27.83 -0.96
C GLY A 576 33.53 -28.71 -0.26
N GLY A 577 32.57 -28.12 0.46
CA GLY A 577 31.44 -28.85 1.04
C GLY A 577 30.45 -29.30 -0.05
N GLU A 578 29.82 -30.47 0.15
CA GLU A 578 28.64 -30.84 -0.64
C GLU A 578 27.55 -29.78 -0.42
N THR A 579 27.06 -29.19 -1.51
CA THR A 579 25.89 -28.31 -1.44
C THR A 579 24.70 -29.16 -1.02
N PRO A 580 23.98 -28.84 0.07
CA PRO A 580 22.76 -29.55 0.42
C PRO A 580 21.81 -29.53 -0.77
N LYS A 581 21.27 -30.69 -1.16
CA LYS A 581 20.19 -30.73 -2.16
C LYS A 581 18.98 -30.06 -1.52
N ALA A 582 18.49 -28.98 -2.14
CA ALA A 582 17.26 -28.34 -1.71
C ALA A 582 16.11 -29.36 -1.78
N ASP A 583 15.35 -29.46 -0.69
CA ASP A 583 14.20 -30.35 -0.62
C ASP A 583 13.12 -29.88 -1.61
N LYS A 584 12.69 -30.81 -2.48
CA LYS A 584 11.71 -30.51 -3.52
C LYS A 584 10.29 -30.56 -2.99
N VAL A 585 9.48 -29.60 -3.38
CA VAL A 585 8.04 -29.55 -3.11
C VAL A 585 7.30 -29.21 -4.40
N ILE A 586 6.24 -29.96 -4.72
CA ILE A 586 5.35 -29.63 -5.85
C ILE A 586 4.26 -28.71 -5.37
N LEU A 587 3.95 -27.67 -6.13
CA LEU A 587 2.78 -26.82 -5.92
C LEU A 587 1.94 -26.75 -7.21
N ALA A 588 0.63 -26.94 -7.09
CA ALA A 588 -0.31 -26.88 -8.22
C ALA A 588 -1.66 -26.30 -7.81
N THR A 589 -2.23 -25.45 -8.67
CA THR A 589 -3.65 -25.09 -8.59
C THR A 589 -4.44 -26.14 -9.38
N VAL A 590 -5.44 -26.73 -8.73
CA VAL A 590 -6.15 -27.90 -9.26
C VAL A 590 -6.90 -27.60 -10.56
N LYS A 591 -7.19 -28.65 -11.34
CA LYS A 591 -7.95 -28.56 -12.59
C LYS A 591 -9.26 -27.78 -12.43
N GLY A 592 -9.53 -26.91 -13.39
CA GLY A 592 -10.69 -26.02 -13.43
C GLY A 592 -10.52 -24.74 -12.60
N ASP A 593 -9.41 -24.59 -11.87
CA ASP A 593 -9.11 -23.39 -11.09
C ASP A 593 -7.93 -22.63 -11.68
N ILE A 594 -8.16 -21.37 -12.02
CA ILE A 594 -7.15 -20.48 -12.61
C ILE A 594 -6.55 -19.50 -11.60
N HIS A 595 -7.02 -19.54 -10.35
CA HIS A 595 -6.55 -18.63 -9.31
C HIS A 595 -5.31 -19.21 -8.64
N ASP A 596 -4.17 -18.56 -8.82
CA ASP A 596 -2.88 -19.05 -8.37
C ASP A 596 -2.13 -18.09 -7.46
N ILE A 597 -2.73 -16.96 -7.08
CA ILE A 597 -2.14 -15.98 -6.16
C ILE A 597 -1.72 -16.67 -4.85
N GLY A 598 -2.63 -17.42 -4.22
CA GLY A 598 -2.32 -18.14 -2.98
C GLY A 598 -1.19 -19.16 -3.14
N LYS A 599 -1.20 -19.95 -4.22
CA LYS A 599 -0.12 -20.89 -4.56
C LYS A 599 1.21 -20.17 -4.77
N ASN A 600 1.21 -19.05 -5.49
CA ASN A 600 2.42 -18.28 -5.78
C ASN A 600 3.02 -17.69 -4.51
N ILE A 601 2.21 -17.35 -3.52
CA ILE A 601 2.71 -16.91 -2.21
C ILE A 601 3.28 -18.06 -1.43
N VAL A 602 2.62 -19.22 -1.39
CA VAL A 602 3.20 -20.42 -0.77
C VAL A 602 4.53 -20.75 -1.44
N LYS A 603 4.62 -20.67 -2.77
CA LYS A 603 5.86 -20.82 -3.52
C LYS A 603 6.92 -19.85 -3.04
N VAL A 604 6.64 -18.54 -3.11
CA VAL A 604 7.61 -17.50 -2.71
C VAL A 604 8.05 -17.73 -1.27
N VAL A 605 7.12 -17.87 -0.33
CA VAL A 605 7.41 -18.12 1.08
C VAL A 605 8.26 -19.37 1.28
N MET A 606 7.92 -20.50 0.66
CA MET A 606 8.70 -21.73 0.80
C MET A 606 10.09 -21.64 0.14
N GLU A 607 10.22 -20.97 -1.01
CA GLU A 607 11.52 -20.67 -1.61
C GLU A 607 12.40 -19.86 -0.64
N ASN A 608 11.82 -18.96 0.15
CA ASN A 608 12.54 -18.18 1.16
C ASN A 608 13.07 -19.04 2.32
N TYR A 609 12.39 -20.13 2.63
CA TYR A 609 12.85 -21.13 3.61
C TYR A 609 13.83 -22.16 3.00
N GLY A 610 14.25 -21.99 1.74
CA GLY A 610 15.25 -22.82 1.08
C GLY A 610 14.71 -24.06 0.37
N TYR A 611 13.39 -24.19 0.23
CA TYR A 611 12.78 -25.30 -0.52
C TYR A 611 12.85 -25.07 -2.03
N GLN A 612 13.06 -26.15 -2.80
CA GLN A 612 12.98 -26.10 -4.26
C GLN A 612 11.54 -26.34 -4.70
N ILE A 613 10.87 -25.32 -5.24
CA ILE A 613 9.48 -25.44 -5.67
C ILE A 613 9.38 -25.86 -7.13
N LEU A 614 8.73 -27.00 -7.37
CA LEU A 614 8.27 -27.45 -8.67
C LEU A 614 6.84 -26.94 -8.89
N ASP A 615 6.76 -25.73 -9.42
CA ASP A 615 5.49 -25.07 -9.70
C ASP A 615 4.88 -25.58 -11.00
N LEU A 616 3.77 -26.31 -10.91
CA LEU A 616 3.03 -26.85 -12.06
C LEU A 616 2.05 -25.85 -12.66
N GLY A 617 1.89 -24.67 -12.03
CA GLY A 617 1.01 -23.62 -12.50
C GLY A 617 -0.45 -23.82 -12.09
N ARG A 618 -1.35 -23.38 -12.97
CA ARG A 618 -2.81 -23.34 -12.76
C ARG A 618 -3.56 -24.20 -13.77
N ASP A 619 -4.81 -24.54 -13.42
CA ASP A 619 -5.63 -25.48 -14.18
C ASP A 619 -4.91 -26.81 -14.45
N VAL A 620 -4.24 -27.35 -13.43
CA VAL A 620 -3.34 -28.50 -13.59
C VAL A 620 -4.14 -29.81 -13.56
N PRO A 621 -4.06 -30.66 -14.61
CA PRO A 621 -4.68 -31.98 -14.60
C PRO A 621 -4.11 -32.88 -13.48
N PRO A 622 -4.93 -33.73 -12.84
CA PRO A 622 -4.48 -34.69 -11.83
C PRO A 622 -3.29 -35.54 -12.27
N GLU A 623 -3.29 -35.99 -13.53
CA GLU A 623 -2.25 -36.84 -14.11
C GLU A 623 -0.88 -36.14 -14.10
N THR A 624 -0.84 -34.86 -14.46
CA THR A 624 0.39 -34.05 -14.47
C THR A 624 1.02 -33.94 -13.08
N VAL A 625 0.19 -33.78 -12.04
CA VAL A 625 0.67 -33.73 -10.64
C VAL A 625 1.30 -35.05 -10.25
N VAL A 626 0.62 -36.16 -10.57
CA VAL A 626 1.05 -37.52 -10.20
C VAL A 626 2.32 -37.91 -10.94
N ASP A 627 2.37 -37.69 -12.26
CA ASP A 627 3.53 -38.01 -13.07
C ASP A 627 4.77 -37.23 -12.58
N CYS A 628 4.62 -35.92 -12.32
CA CYS A 628 5.71 -35.12 -11.76
C CYS A 628 6.15 -35.62 -10.37
N ALA A 629 5.21 -35.94 -9.47
CA ALA A 629 5.52 -36.38 -8.12
C ALA A 629 6.32 -37.70 -8.10
N LEU A 630 5.99 -38.64 -8.99
CA LEU A 630 6.66 -39.92 -9.12
C LEU A 630 8.00 -39.80 -9.87
N GLU A 631 8.05 -39.04 -10.97
CA GLU A 631 9.28 -38.87 -11.77
C GLU A 631 10.39 -38.11 -11.03
N GLN A 632 10.00 -37.13 -10.19
CA GLN A 632 10.95 -36.27 -9.48
C GLN A 632 11.26 -36.74 -8.06
N ASP A 633 10.66 -37.85 -7.60
CA ASP A 633 10.78 -38.43 -6.24
C ASP A 633 10.53 -37.38 -5.14
N VAL A 634 9.41 -36.65 -5.28
CA VAL A 634 9.06 -35.53 -4.40
C VAL A 634 8.38 -36.06 -3.15
N ARG A 635 8.71 -35.52 -1.97
CA ARG A 635 8.16 -36.01 -0.69
C ARG A 635 6.95 -35.22 -0.19
N LEU A 636 6.67 -34.06 -0.78
CA LEU A 636 5.55 -33.18 -0.42
C LEU A 636 4.89 -32.58 -1.68
N VAL A 637 3.57 -32.77 -1.79
CA VAL A 637 2.73 -32.16 -2.83
C VAL A 637 1.74 -31.19 -2.17
N GLY A 638 1.70 -29.96 -2.64
CA GLY A 638 0.75 -28.93 -2.24
C GLY A 638 -0.28 -28.65 -3.32
N LEU A 639 -1.56 -28.73 -2.97
CA LEU A 639 -2.68 -28.43 -3.87
C LEU A 639 -3.44 -27.19 -3.40
N SER A 640 -3.79 -26.31 -4.35
CA SER A 640 -4.56 -25.09 -4.09
C SER A 640 -5.89 -25.09 -4.86
N ALA A 641 -6.96 -24.66 -4.19
CA ALA A 641 -8.26 -24.36 -4.83
C ALA A 641 -8.89 -23.11 -4.20
N LEU A 642 -9.32 -22.16 -5.02
CA LEU A 642 -10.04 -20.96 -4.59
C LEU A 642 -11.54 -21.06 -4.87
N MET A 643 -11.95 -21.82 -5.89
CA MET A 643 -13.35 -21.98 -6.24
C MET A 643 -13.97 -23.19 -5.54
N THR A 644 -15.16 -23.01 -4.97
CA THR A 644 -15.93 -24.13 -4.39
C THR A 644 -16.24 -25.22 -5.42
N THR A 645 -16.38 -24.86 -6.70
CA THR A 645 -16.61 -25.80 -7.81
C THR A 645 -15.41 -26.68 -8.14
N THR A 646 -14.20 -26.32 -7.69
CA THR A 646 -12.95 -27.03 -8.02
C THR A 646 -12.47 -27.95 -6.89
N LEU A 647 -13.17 -27.96 -5.74
CA LEU A 647 -12.91 -28.87 -4.62
C LEU A 647 -12.97 -30.36 -5.04
N GLY A 648 -13.89 -30.73 -5.94
CA GLY A 648 -13.96 -32.09 -6.49
C GLY A 648 -12.67 -32.50 -7.23
N ALA A 649 -12.09 -31.60 -8.02
CA ALA A 649 -10.84 -31.86 -8.73
C ALA A 649 -9.65 -32.06 -7.78
N MET A 650 -9.67 -31.40 -6.61
CA MET A 650 -8.70 -31.64 -5.56
C MET A 650 -8.82 -33.06 -5.00
N SER A 651 -10.04 -33.49 -4.67
CA SER A 651 -10.31 -34.87 -4.21
C SER A 651 -9.88 -35.92 -5.25
N ASP A 652 -10.15 -35.67 -6.52
CA ASP A 652 -9.75 -36.56 -7.62
C ASP A 652 -8.21 -36.67 -7.72
N THR A 653 -7.50 -35.56 -7.57
CA THR A 653 -6.03 -35.52 -7.59
C THR A 653 -5.41 -36.30 -6.44
N ILE A 654 -5.91 -36.12 -5.22
CA ILE A 654 -5.42 -36.85 -4.04
C ILE A 654 -5.67 -38.35 -4.19
N SER A 655 -6.87 -38.73 -4.64
CA SER A 655 -7.22 -40.14 -4.88
C SER A 655 -6.26 -40.77 -5.90
N LEU A 656 -5.99 -40.06 -7.01
CA LEU A 656 -5.10 -40.56 -8.06
C LEU A 656 -3.65 -40.69 -7.58
N LEU A 657 -3.14 -39.75 -6.77
CA LEU A 657 -1.81 -39.86 -6.14
C LEU A 657 -1.69 -41.15 -5.33
N ARG A 658 -2.69 -41.44 -4.48
CA ARG A 658 -2.69 -42.65 -3.66
C ARG A 658 -2.82 -43.93 -4.49
N ASP A 659 -3.71 -43.95 -5.47
CA ASP A 659 -3.92 -45.10 -6.37
C ASP A 659 -2.67 -45.44 -7.19
N ARG A 660 -1.87 -44.44 -7.54
CA ARG A 660 -0.61 -44.60 -8.28
C ARG A 660 0.61 -44.83 -7.38
N GLY A 661 0.40 -45.04 -6.08
CA GLY A 661 1.44 -45.46 -5.14
C GLY A 661 2.32 -44.34 -4.60
N TYR A 662 1.89 -43.08 -4.67
CA TYR A 662 2.61 -41.96 -4.06
C TYR A 662 2.58 -42.06 -2.52
N THR A 663 3.75 -42.27 -1.92
CA THR A 663 3.94 -42.43 -0.46
C THR A 663 4.30 -41.14 0.27
N GLY A 664 4.55 -40.05 -0.47
CA GLY A 664 4.83 -38.75 0.12
C GLY A 664 3.62 -38.12 0.79
N LYS A 665 3.83 -36.95 1.39
CA LYS A 665 2.79 -36.20 2.09
C LYS A 665 2.07 -35.23 1.15
N ILE A 666 0.81 -34.96 1.48
CA ILE A 666 -0.06 -34.08 0.71
C ILE A 666 -0.56 -32.96 1.64
N MET A 667 -0.29 -31.72 1.27
CA MET A 667 -0.87 -30.54 1.92
C MET A 667 -1.87 -29.87 0.99
N VAL A 668 -2.93 -29.30 1.56
CA VAL A 668 -3.98 -28.60 0.81
C VAL A 668 -4.29 -27.25 1.43
N GLY A 669 -4.63 -26.27 0.59
CA GLY A 669 -5.05 -24.94 1.04
C GLY A 669 -5.90 -24.20 0.00
N GLY A 670 -6.38 -23.03 0.38
CA GLY A 670 -7.19 -22.15 -0.46
C GLY A 670 -8.45 -21.64 0.22
N ALA A 671 -8.99 -20.52 -0.28
CA ALA A 671 -9.97 -19.69 0.44
C ALA A 671 -11.29 -20.41 0.81
N VAL A 672 -11.64 -21.45 0.07
CA VAL A 672 -12.88 -22.23 0.25
C VAL A 672 -12.68 -23.54 0.99
N LEU A 673 -11.43 -23.89 1.35
CA LEU A 673 -11.15 -25.11 2.09
C LEU A 673 -11.40 -24.96 3.59
N THR A 674 -11.78 -26.06 4.22
CA THR A 674 -11.87 -26.18 5.69
C THR A 674 -11.04 -27.36 6.18
N PRO A 675 -10.61 -27.37 7.46
CA PRO A 675 -9.90 -28.51 8.05
C PRO A 675 -10.67 -29.83 7.89
N ASP A 676 -11.99 -29.80 8.09
CA ASP A 676 -12.85 -30.99 8.00
C ASP A 676 -12.92 -31.53 6.57
N TYR A 677 -13.04 -30.65 5.57
CA TYR A 677 -13.04 -31.06 4.17
C TYR A 677 -11.68 -31.65 3.76
N ALA A 678 -10.57 -31.01 4.13
CA ALA A 678 -9.22 -31.49 3.87
C ALA A 678 -8.98 -32.90 4.44
N ALA A 679 -9.44 -33.15 5.67
CA ALA A 679 -9.39 -34.47 6.28
C ALA A 679 -10.25 -35.50 5.54
N SER A 680 -11.45 -35.10 5.09
CA SER A 680 -12.39 -36.00 4.38
C SER A 680 -11.86 -36.49 3.03
N ILE A 681 -11.02 -35.70 2.35
CA ILE A 681 -10.42 -36.05 1.05
C ILE A 681 -9.04 -36.72 1.18
N GLY A 682 -8.57 -36.98 2.41
CA GLY A 682 -7.32 -37.72 2.65
C GLY A 682 -6.03 -36.90 2.54
N ALA A 683 -6.09 -35.57 2.70
CA ALA A 683 -4.90 -34.74 2.83
C ALA A 683 -4.19 -35.00 4.18
N ASP A 684 -2.86 -34.94 4.20
CA ASP A 684 -2.06 -35.08 5.43
C ASP A 684 -2.03 -33.77 6.23
N PHE A 685 -2.08 -32.62 5.55
CA PHE A 685 -2.02 -31.30 6.16
C PHE A 685 -3.06 -30.35 5.55
N TYR A 686 -3.76 -29.60 6.40
CA TYR A 686 -4.52 -28.42 6.00
C TYR A 686 -3.70 -27.16 6.32
N CYS A 687 -3.36 -26.39 5.29
CA CYS A 687 -2.57 -25.18 5.42
C CYS A 687 -3.48 -23.98 5.16
N ARG A 688 -3.86 -23.29 6.24
CA ARG A 688 -4.73 -22.10 6.16
C ARG A 688 -4.02 -20.89 5.53
N ASP A 689 -2.69 -20.86 5.61
CA ASP A 689 -1.83 -19.76 5.18
C ASP A 689 -0.45 -20.30 4.71
N ALA A 690 0.40 -19.39 4.22
CA ALA A 690 1.72 -19.76 3.69
C ALA A 690 2.68 -20.28 4.77
N LYS A 691 2.59 -19.76 6.01
CA LYS A 691 3.41 -20.21 7.13
C LYS A 691 3.08 -21.64 7.54
N ALA A 692 1.79 -21.98 7.62
CA ALA A 692 1.34 -23.35 7.86
C ALA A 692 1.85 -24.33 6.77
N SER A 693 2.08 -23.85 5.56
CA SER A 693 2.69 -24.66 4.47
C SER A 693 4.18 -24.91 4.73
N VAL A 694 4.90 -23.92 5.25
CA VAL A 694 6.29 -24.07 5.70
C VAL A 694 6.39 -25.01 6.89
N ASP A 695 5.51 -24.90 7.88
CA ASP A 695 5.50 -25.78 9.06
C ASP A 695 5.19 -27.24 8.68
N ALA A 696 4.29 -27.44 7.71
CA ALA A 696 4.06 -28.76 7.13
C ALA A 696 5.32 -29.30 6.44
N ALA A 697 6.02 -28.47 5.66
CA ALA A 697 7.27 -28.86 5.03
C ALA A 697 8.37 -29.22 6.04
N ARG A 698 8.56 -28.41 7.09
CA ARG A 698 9.48 -28.72 8.21
C ARG A 698 9.16 -30.09 8.81
N THR A 699 7.88 -30.37 9.08
CA THR A 699 7.45 -31.68 9.61
C THR A 699 7.82 -32.86 8.69
N VAL A 700 7.90 -32.64 7.38
CA VAL A 700 8.25 -33.67 6.38
C VAL A 700 9.76 -33.82 6.23
N PHE A 701 10.50 -32.73 6.21
CA PHE A 701 11.92 -32.71 5.84
C PHE A 701 12.90 -32.71 7.03
N GLY A 702 12.47 -32.24 8.21
CA GLY A 702 13.28 -32.20 9.44
C GLY A 702 13.43 -30.78 9.96
#